data_AF-A0AAX4AVY6-F1
#
_entry.id   AF-A0AAX4AVY6-F1
#
_cell.length_a   1.000
_cell.length_b   1.000
_cell.length_c   1.000
_cell.angle_alpha   90.00
_cell.angle_beta   90.00
_cell.angle_gamma   90.00
#
_symmetry.space_group_name_H-M   'P 1'
#
loop_
_entity.id
_entity.type
_entity.pdbx_description
1 polymer ?
#
loop_
_entity_poly.entity_id
_entity_poly.type
_entity_poly.pdbx_seq_one_letter_code
_entity_poly.pdbx_strand_id
1 'polypeptide(L)'
;MGIEVYRGSLDSQASSTGTMIEQQLKAYESLETSLTQIENSASRLSGQAYDSFRSFVTSVVQPLKEAGVALAEATQESVKKLPASYRSEVADEDLQEEKLVSDIEQCDRMIAIFHAEINEIAASKSTSAGDFQRLQRLQRIQGLNVLESIFKATKNKLQEKLNKLRAFNASSPSIFWEIDVLAQAIQIAVNQINVAWNPNTGMYSIPKDLSWSDLVNETIKNKEFENEYLPTKPKDVTAFEYNQFLTGLREQSVNLKEIDGWDKDAIKGYVKGVSKRTADAKTGSELNARRDALYAETKEIGSDIYTEMYASSKLDSKAKVELVLKQLGAETDKKQFMHLTSKTHKISENLPPHGDFNMYFRRDVVKAFGDKHLNYKKDLLRQQVHFFRYYLDRQAIYYIRNHYEGANDYEKLLAYGKENNIEFDYTTGSNYHNRFNPKDGFKRPYNMKVQVPQGNSAKGKDLNNARMVEFIVNLDTGEFDSQWDAYDNHKLANGRYDSNPNNYFKDELREIANTESFNYGPSKGNNTDVSGIYQGKHGMLDVDGTPEPATRTEAKRLFRYENDLGKTDEKTAHVGQFADIVKGGGHEDYEAWQRNTKGMSEKEKMEEYNKYKSYASGIKPSDRGYNKYTRSPEYIKEHK
;
A
#
# COMPACT_ATOMS: atom_id res chain seq x y z
N MET A 1 40.19 -8.60 16.13
CA MET A 1 39.78 -7.28 16.65
C MET A 1 38.28 -7.22 16.51
N GLY A 2 37.56 -7.28 17.64
CA GLY A 2 36.12 -7.01 17.68
C GLY A 2 35.79 -5.53 17.55
N ILE A 3 34.50 -5.21 17.45
CA ILE A 3 33.99 -3.83 17.39
C ILE A 3 34.09 -3.17 18.77
N GLU A 4 34.64 -1.96 18.82
CA GLU A 4 34.79 -1.16 20.05
C GLU A 4 34.27 0.26 19.84
N VAL A 5 33.41 0.72 20.75
CA VAL A 5 32.91 2.09 20.74
C VAL A 5 33.07 2.71 22.13
N TYR A 6 33.87 3.78 22.18
CA TYR A 6 34.06 4.62 23.36
C TYR A 6 33.40 5.98 23.13
N ARG A 7 32.34 6.27 23.89
CA ARG A 7 31.54 7.49 23.73
C ARG A 7 32.38 8.76 23.88
N GLY A 8 33.23 8.80 24.92
CA GLY A 8 34.08 9.97 25.17
C GLY A 8 35.02 10.26 24.01
N SER A 9 35.53 9.21 23.35
CA SER A 9 36.38 9.33 22.16
C SER A 9 35.58 9.80 20.94
N LEU A 10 34.38 9.26 20.71
CA LEU A 10 33.49 9.69 19.62
C LEU A 10 33.08 11.17 19.76
N ASP A 11 32.68 11.60 20.96
CA ASP A 11 32.29 12.99 21.21
C ASP A 11 33.48 13.95 21.08
N SER A 12 34.67 13.51 21.51
CA SER A 12 35.91 14.29 21.39
C SER A 12 36.33 14.44 19.93
N GLN A 13 36.18 13.39 19.12
CA GLN A 13 36.41 13.43 17.67
C GLN A 13 35.43 14.38 16.98
N ALA A 14 34.15 14.33 17.34
CA ALA A 14 33.15 15.25 16.79
C ALA A 14 33.42 16.71 17.15
N SER A 15 33.81 16.98 18.39
CA SER A 15 34.13 18.33 18.84
C SER A 15 35.39 18.88 18.16
N SER A 16 36.48 18.13 18.17
CA SER A 16 37.76 18.56 17.57
C SER A 16 37.67 18.73 16.06
N THR A 17 37.00 17.81 15.35
CA THR A 17 36.75 17.94 13.91
C THR A 17 35.86 19.14 13.63
N GLY A 18 34.84 19.39 14.46
CA GLY A 18 33.98 20.56 14.36
C GLY A 18 34.78 21.88 14.39
N THR A 19 35.69 22.03 15.36
CA THR A 19 36.56 23.22 15.46
C THR A 19 37.48 23.39 14.25
N MET A 20 38.06 22.30 13.74
CA MET A 20 38.90 22.35 12.54
C MET A 20 38.08 22.81 11.31
N ILE A 21 36.88 22.27 11.13
CA ILE A 21 35.99 22.66 10.01
C ILE A 21 35.58 24.13 10.11
N GLU A 22 35.27 24.64 11.31
CA GLU A 22 34.94 26.06 11.49
C GLU A 22 36.08 26.99 11.06
N GLN A 23 37.34 26.59 11.30
CA GLN A 23 38.51 27.32 10.81
C GLN A 23 38.64 27.23 9.28
N GLN A 24 38.39 26.05 8.71
CA GLN A 24 38.41 25.83 7.26
C GLN A 24 37.34 26.66 6.53
N LEU A 25 36.13 26.74 7.07
CA LEU A 25 35.05 27.55 6.49
C LEU A 25 35.41 29.05 6.48
N LYS A 26 36.02 29.57 7.56
CA LYS A 26 36.54 30.96 7.60
C LYS A 26 37.65 31.21 6.57
N ALA A 27 38.48 30.19 6.29
CA ALA A 27 39.48 30.28 5.24
C ALA A 27 38.81 30.37 3.84
N TYR A 28 37.72 29.63 3.61
CA TYR A 28 36.94 29.75 2.38
C TYR A 28 36.25 31.11 2.24
N GLU A 29 35.75 31.73 3.31
CA GLU A 29 35.23 33.11 3.28
C GLU A 29 36.31 34.13 2.87
N SER A 30 37.53 33.95 3.37
CA SER A 30 38.68 34.78 2.99
C SER A 30 39.10 34.57 1.53
N LEU A 31 39.02 33.32 1.05
CA LEU A 31 39.24 32.97 -0.35
C LEU A 31 38.18 33.62 -1.25
N GLU A 32 36.90 33.52 -0.90
CA GLU A 32 35.79 34.14 -1.63
C GLU A 32 36.01 35.66 -1.82
N THR A 33 36.43 36.34 -0.76
CA THR A 33 36.78 37.77 -0.80
C THR A 33 37.88 38.04 -1.83
N SER A 34 38.92 37.21 -1.84
CA SER A 34 40.05 37.35 -2.77
C SER A 34 39.64 37.07 -4.22
N LEU A 35 38.83 36.03 -4.44
CA LEU A 35 38.30 35.68 -5.77
C LEU A 35 37.42 36.81 -6.32
N THR A 36 36.55 37.37 -5.48
CA THR A 36 35.70 38.52 -5.83
C THR A 36 36.52 39.75 -6.24
N GLN A 37 37.64 40.01 -5.55
CA GLN A 37 38.55 41.10 -5.91
C GLN A 37 39.22 40.87 -7.28
N ILE A 38 39.61 39.62 -7.59
CA ILE A 38 40.20 39.25 -8.88
C ILE A 38 39.17 39.40 -10.00
N GLU A 39 37.94 38.95 -9.80
CA GLU A 39 36.86 39.07 -10.79
C GLU A 39 36.60 40.55 -11.15
N ASN A 40 36.56 41.42 -10.13
CA ASN A 40 36.34 42.86 -10.30
C ASN A 40 37.61 43.67 -10.65
N SER A 41 38.72 43.01 -10.98
CA SER A 41 40.01 43.66 -11.21
C SER A 41 40.21 44.25 -12.62
N ALA A 42 39.23 44.14 -13.52
CA ALA A 42 39.40 44.49 -14.94
C ALA A 42 39.91 45.92 -15.20
N SER A 43 39.58 46.88 -14.32
CA SER A 43 40.06 48.27 -14.41
C SER A 43 41.51 48.46 -13.96
N ARG A 44 42.07 47.51 -13.22
CA ARG A 44 43.43 47.56 -12.65
C ARG A 44 44.39 46.56 -13.31
N LEU A 45 43.88 45.39 -13.68
CA LEU A 45 44.61 44.29 -14.28
C LEU A 45 44.04 44.02 -15.68
N SER A 46 44.74 44.49 -16.72
CA SER A 46 44.25 44.46 -18.11
C SER A 46 45.18 43.67 -19.02
N GLY A 47 44.63 43.11 -20.10
CA GLY A 47 45.35 42.30 -21.08
C GLY A 47 44.91 40.82 -21.08
N GLN A 48 45.18 40.14 -22.19
CA GLN A 48 44.65 38.79 -22.48
C GLN A 48 45.00 37.75 -21.41
N ALA A 49 46.17 37.85 -20.78
CA ALA A 49 46.56 36.98 -19.67
C ALA A 49 45.64 37.14 -18.46
N TYR A 50 45.37 38.39 -18.04
CA TYR A 50 44.47 38.68 -16.91
C TYR A 50 43.01 38.38 -17.25
N ASP A 51 42.59 38.61 -18.50
CA ASP A 51 41.25 38.22 -18.97
C ASP A 51 41.08 36.69 -18.87
N SER A 52 42.03 35.92 -19.40
CA SER A 52 42.00 34.45 -19.32
C SER A 52 42.03 33.93 -17.87
N PHE A 53 42.79 34.58 -16.99
CA PHE A 53 42.85 34.22 -15.57
C PHE A 53 41.51 34.49 -14.88
N ARG A 54 40.86 35.62 -15.13
CA ARG A 54 39.51 35.89 -14.58
C ARG A 54 38.51 34.84 -15.05
N SER A 55 38.47 34.55 -16.36
CA SER A 55 37.58 33.50 -16.88
C SER A 55 37.86 32.13 -16.26
N PHE A 56 39.12 31.78 -16.03
CA PHE A 56 39.51 30.55 -15.35
C PHE A 56 39.08 30.54 -13.88
N VAL A 57 39.25 31.66 -13.16
CA VAL A 57 38.79 31.81 -11.77
C VAL A 57 37.28 31.57 -11.66
N THR A 58 36.49 32.23 -12.51
CA THR A 58 35.03 32.09 -12.51
C THR A 58 34.59 30.67 -12.91
N SER A 59 35.26 30.05 -13.87
CA SER A 59 34.81 28.75 -14.42
C SER A 59 35.30 27.54 -13.63
N VAL A 60 36.38 27.66 -12.85
CA VAL A 60 37.05 26.51 -12.21
C VAL A 60 37.31 26.75 -10.72
N VAL A 61 37.93 27.88 -10.37
CA VAL A 61 38.38 28.11 -8.98
C VAL A 61 37.21 28.41 -8.04
N GLN A 62 36.22 29.20 -8.49
CA GLN A 62 34.99 29.46 -7.72
C GLN A 62 34.20 28.16 -7.45
N PRO A 63 33.85 27.33 -8.45
CA PRO A 63 33.20 26.04 -8.20
C PRO A 63 34.04 25.09 -7.33
N LEU A 64 35.37 25.12 -7.41
CA LEU A 64 36.22 24.31 -6.54
C LEU A 64 36.14 24.76 -5.08
N LYS A 65 36.09 26.07 -4.84
CA LYS A 65 35.86 26.60 -3.49
C LYS A 65 34.51 26.14 -2.97
N GLU A 66 33.45 26.14 -3.78
CA GLU A 66 32.13 25.63 -3.40
C GLU A 66 32.17 24.13 -3.07
N ALA A 67 32.86 23.33 -3.88
CA ALA A 67 33.08 21.92 -3.58
C ALA A 67 33.82 21.71 -2.25
N GLY A 68 34.84 22.54 -1.98
CA GLY A 68 35.59 22.53 -0.73
C GLY A 68 34.74 22.90 0.49
N VAL A 69 33.83 23.86 0.36
CA VAL A 69 32.83 24.21 1.39
C VAL A 69 31.89 23.04 1.62
N ALA A 70 31.31 22.47 0.56
CA ALA A 70 30.39 21.34 0.65
C ALA A 70 31.04 20.13 1.33
N LEU A 71 32.31 19.81 1.03
CA LEU A 71 33.05 18.75 1.69
C LEU A 71 33.24 19.03 3.20
N ALA A 72 33.53 20.28 3.54
CA ALA A 72 33.72 20.69 4.93
C ALA A 72 32.40 20.56 5.72
N GLU A 73 31.29 21.03 5.16
CA GLU A 73 29.95 20.93 5.75
C GLU A 73 29.51 19.47 5.91
N ALA A 74 29.65 18.65 4.85
CA ALA A 74 29.39 17.21 4.86
C ALA A 74 30.17 16.49 5.96
N THR A 75 31.46 16.81 6.10
CA THR A 75 32.33 16.25 7.16
C THR A 75 31.80 16.65 8.53
N GLN A 76 31.47 17.93 8.73
CA GLN A 76 30.96 18.40 10.02
C GLN A 76 29.63 17.75 10.39
N GLU A 77 28.69 17.66 9.44
CA GLU A 77 27.39 17.02 9.64
C GLU A 77 27.55 15.54 9.97
N SER A 78 28.33 14.81 9.17
CA SER A 78 28.52 13.36 9.32
C SER A 78 29.19 12.99 10.64
N VAL A 79 30.24 13.71 11.03
CA VAL A 79 30.95 13.46 12.30
C VAL A 79 30.07 13.84 13.51
N LYS A 80 29.20 14.85 13.41
CA LYS A 80 28.19 15.15 14.44
C LYS A 80 27.10 14.07 14.51
N LYS A 81 26.71 13.51 13.36
CA LYS A 81 25.64 12.50 13.24
C LYS A 81 26.05 11.13 13.77
N LEU A 82 27.30 10.72 13.60
CA LEU A 82 27.81 9.42 14.06
C LEU A 82 27.57 9.14 15.56
N PRO A 83 27.99 10.00 16.52
CA PRO A 83 27.77 9.77 17.94
C PRO A 83 26.29 9.88 18.35
N ALA A 84 25.48 10.67 17.65
CA ALA A 84 24.03 10.74 17.88
C ALA A 84 23.35 9.43 17.43
N SER A 85 23.73 8.92 16.26
CA SER A 85 23.19 7.69 15.68
C SER A 85 23.53 6.48 16.57
N TYR A 86 24.78 6.36 17.04
CA TYR A 86 25.19 5.30 17.97
C TYR A 86 24.31 5.24 19.23
N ARG A 87 24.05 6.40 19.85
CA ARG A 87 23.21 6.47 21.06
C ARG A 87 21.77 6.06 20.81
N SER A 88 21.24 6.43 19.65
CA SER A 88 19.85 6.14 19.29
C SER A 88 19.63 4.70 18.82
N GLU A 89 20.60 4.12 18.11
CA GLU A 89 20.48 2.81 17.45
C GLU A 89 21.05 1.67 18.30
N VAL A 90 22.09 1.96 19.10
CA VAL A 90 22.84 0.96 19.87
C VAL A 90 22.55 1.09 21.36
N ALA A 91 23.22 2.05 22.01
CA ALA A 91 23.10 2.32 23.44
C ALA A 91 23.82 3.62 23.80
N ASP A 92 23.41 4.27 24.89
CA ASP A 92 24.14 5.40 25.48
C ASP A 92 25.17 4.90 26.51
N GLU A 93 26.08 4.00 26.11
CA GLU A 93 27.19 3.49 26.94
C GLU A 93 28.36 3.02 26.08
N ASP A 94 29.52 2.78 26.69
CA ASP A 94 30.67 2.19 26.01
C ASP A 94 30.45 0.69 25.80
N LEU A 95 30.69 0.22 24.58
CA LEU A 95 30.49 -1.19 24.22
C LEU A 95 31.74 -1.77 23.55
N GLN A 96 32.05 -3.00 23.92
CA GLN A 96 33.09 -3.82 23.31
C GLN A 96 32.48 -5.17 22.97
N GLU A 97 32.56 -5.55 21.69
CA GLU A 97 31.99 -6.79 21.19
C GLU A 97 32.51 -8.01 21.96
N GLU A 98 33.82 -8.09 22.19
CA GLU A 98 34.44 -9.23 22.87
C GLU A 98 33.94 -9.37 24.32
N LYS A 99 33.73 -8.25 25.01
CA LYS A 99 33.15 -8.24 26.37
C LYS A 99 31.70 -8.69 26.36
N LEU A 100 30.88 -8.19 25.42
CA LEU A 100 29.49 -8.60 25.27
C LEU A 100 29.39 -10.12 25.02
N VAL A 101 30.23 -10.65 24.14
CA VAL A 101 30.29 -12.09 23.85
C VAL A 101 30.67 -12.88 25.10
N SER A 102 31.72 -12.45 25.82
CA SER A 102 32.15 -13.09 27.07
C SER A 102 31.06 -13.11 28.15
N ASP A 103 30.36 -11.99 28.34
CA ASP A 103 29.28 -11.87 29.34
C ASP A 103 28.06 -12.73 28.96
N ILE A 104 27.75 -12.87 27.66
CA ILE A 104 26.72 -13.78 27.15
C ILE A 104 27.10 -15.24 27.44
N GLU A 105 28.33 -15.64 27.13
CA GLU A 105 28.83 -16.99 27.43
C GLU A 105 28.79 -17.29 28.93
N GLN A 106 29.09 -16.30 29.78
CA GLN A 106 28.96 -16.45 31.23
C GLN A 106 27.50 -16.65 31.65
N CYS A 107 26.55 -15.91 31.07
CA CYS A 107 25.13 -16.13 31.31
C CYS A 107 24.70 -17.55 30.91
N ASP A 108 25.17 -18.04 29.75
CA ASP A 108 24.88 -19.40 29.29
C ASP A 108 25.42 -20.47 30.23
N ARG A 109 26.64 -20.30 30.76
CA ARG A 109 27.18 -21.19 31.79
C ARG A 109 26.32 -21.19 33.06
N MET A 110 25.89 -20.02 33.53
CA MET A 110 25.04 -19.92 34.73
C MET A 110 23.66 -20.55 34.53
N ILE A 111 23.03 -20.32 33.37
CA ILE A 111 21.75 -20.94 33.01
C ILE A 111 21.90 -22.47 32.99
N ALA A 112 22.97 -22.99 32.39
CA ALA A 112 23.22 -24.43 32.37
C ALA A 112 23.44 -25.02 33.77
N ILE A 113 24.16 -24.32 34.65
CA ILE A 113 24.35 -24.72 36.05
C ILE A 113 23.01 -24.78 36.79
N PHE A 114 22.20 -23.73 36.72
CA PHE A 114 20.89 -23.71 37.40
C PHE A 114 19.96 -24.78 36.87
N HIS A 115 19.93 -24.99 35.55
CA HIS A 115 19.10 -26.03 34.94
C HIS A 115 19.56 -27.44 35.36
N ALA A 116 20.87 -27.70 35.39
CA ALA A 116 21.40 -28.97 35.89
C ALA A 116 21.03 -29.20 37.37
N GLU A 117 21.15 -28.17 38.21
CA GLU A 117 20.81 -28.24 39.63
C GLU A 117 19.30 -28.46 39.86
N ILE A 118 18.44 -27.79 39.07
CA ILE A 118 16.99 -28.03 39.06
C ILE A 118 16.69 -29.49 38.72
N ASN A 119 17.32 -30.03 37.66
CA ASN A 119 17.13 -31.41 37.22
C ASN A 119 17.63 -32.42 38.25
N GLU A 120 18.74 -32.16 38.93
CA GLU A 120 19.26 -33.00 40.00
C GLU A 120 18.30 -33.03 41.20
N ILE A 121 17.80 -31.86 41.64
CA ILE A 121 16.83 -31.78 42.73
C ILE A 121 15.54 -32.52 42.35
N ALA A 122 15.08 -32.38 41.10
CA ALA A 122 13.90 -33.06 40.59
C ALA A 122 14.06 -34.58 40.47
N ALA A 123 15.26 -35.06 40.09
CA ALA A 123 15.55 -36.49 39.93
C ALA A 123 15.83 -37.22 41.26
N SER A 124 16.26 -36.50 42.31
CA SER A 124 16.58 -37.11 43.59
C SER A 124 15.34 -37.74 44.27
N LYS A 125 15.29 -39.07 44.38
CA LYS A 125 14.19 -39.79 45.07
C LYS A 125 14.28 -39.57 46.58
N SER A 126 13.26 -38.97 47.20
CA SER A 126 13.17 -38.89 48.66
C SER A 126 12.76 -40.26 49.22
N THR A 127 13.50 -40.76 50.20
CA THR A 127 13.14 -41.95 51.00
C THR A 127 12.35 -41.59 52.27
N SER A 128 12.09 -40.29 52.51
CA SER A 128 11.34 -39.77 53.66
C SER A 128 10.04 -39.10 53.20
N ALA A 129 8.93 -39.48 53.83
CA ALA A 129 7.56 -39.09 53.48
C ALA A 129 7.05 -37.81 54.20
N GLY A 130 7.95 -36.92 54.63
CA GLY A 130 7.58 -35.71 55.39
C GLY A 130 7.34 -34.44 54.54
N ASP A 131 6.24 -33.73 54.79
CA ASP A 131 5.84 -32.48 54.08
C ASP A 131 6.91 -31.37 54.08
N PHE A 132 7.67 -31.25 55.17
CA PHE A 132 8.69 -30.20 55.33
C PHE A 132 9.84 -30.31 54.32
N GLN A 133 10.37 -31.51 54.07
CA GLN A 133 11.46 -31.70 53.10
C GLN A 133 11.01 -31.46 51.65
N ARG A 134 9.75 -31.79 51.34
CA ARG A 134 9.15 -31.49 50.03
C ARG A 134 9.02 -29.99 49.81
N LEU A 135 8.53 -29.24 50.82
CA LEU A 135 8.39 -27.78 50.74
C LEU A 135 9.75 -27.09 50.55
N GLN A 136 10.78 -27.53 51.27
CA GLN A 136 12.14 -26.97 51.15
C GLN A 136 12.73 -27.18 49.74
N ARG A 137 12.49 -28.36 49.12
CA ARG A 137 12.91 -28.63 47.73
C ARG A 137 12.18 -27.74 46.73
N LEU A 138 10.85 -27.58 46.89
CA LEU A 138 10.06 -26.71 46.02
C LEU A 138 10.52 -25.25 46.11
N GLN A 139 10.82 -24.76 47.32
CA GLN A 139 11.38 -23.42 47.52
C GLN A 139 12.74 -23.25 46.83
N ARG A 140 13.63 -24.25 46.91
CA ARG A 140 14.94 -24.20 46.22
C ARG A 140 14.78 -24.20 44.70
N ILE A 141 13.92 -25.06 44.15
CA ILE A 141 13.62 -25.06 42.70
C ILE A 141 13.04 -23.72 42.28
N GLN A 142 12.11 -23.14 43.05
CA GLN A 142 11.57 -21.81 42.77
C GLN A 142 12.68 -20.74 42.77
N GLY A 143 13.57 -20.75 43.74
CA GLY A 143 14.72 -19.82 43.79
C GLY A 143 15.65 -19.97 42.59
N LEU A 144 15.98 -21.20 42.20
CA LEU A 144 16.82 -21.48 41.03
C LEU A 144 16.13 -21.06 39.72
N ASN A 145 14.82 -21.31 39.58
CA ASN A 145 14.03 -20.85 38.44
C ASN A 145 14.03 -19.32 38.33
N VAL A 146 13.95 -18.61 39.46
CA VAL A 146 14.05 -17.13 39.47
C VAL A 146 15.43 -16.70 38.99
N LEU A 147 16.52 -17.29 39.49
CA LEU A 147 17.87 -16.97 39.04
C LEU A 147 18.07 -17.28 37.55
N GLU A 148 17.64 -18.46 37.09
CA GLU A 148 17.68 -18.84 35.67
C GLU A 148 16.93 -17.82 34.81
N SER A 149 15.74 -17.37 35.24
CA SER A 149 14.97 -16.35 34.52
C SER A 149 15.68 -15.00 34.44
N ILE A 150 16.38 -14.59 35.52
CA ILE A 150 17.18 -13.35 35.55
C ILE A 150 18.34 -13.45 34.55
N PHE A 151 19.09 -14.55 34.55
CA PHE A 151 20.21 -14.72 33.62
C PHE A 151 19.73 -14.86 32.16
N LYS A 152 18.58 -15.49 31.90
CA LYS A 152 17.96 -15.49 30.57
C LYS A 152 17.62 -14.07 30.10
N ALA A 153 17.03 -13.26 30.98
CA ALA A 153 16.71 -11.86 30.67
C ALA A 153 17.97 -11.03 30.41
N THR A 154 19.02 -11.21 31.22
CA THR A 154 20.33 -10.54 31.03
C THR A 154 20.98 -10.95 29.72
N LYS A 155 21.03 -12.26 29.42
CA LYS A 155 21.53 -12.78 28.14
C LYS A 155 20.83 -12.10 26.97
N ASN A 156 19.49 -12.06 26.99
CA ASN A 156 18.72 -11.46 25.90
C ASN A 156 19.06 -9.97 25.71
N LYS A 157 19.23 -9.20 26.79
CA LYS A 157 19.64 -7.78 26.71
C LYS A 157 21.05 -7.61 26.14
N LEU A 158 22.00 -8.44 26.56
CA LEU A 158 23.37 -8.39 26.04
C LEU A 158 23.41 -8.79 24.55
N GLN A 159 22.64 -9.81 24.17
CA GLN A 159 22.52 -10.23 22.77
C GLN A 159 21.89 -9.14 21.90
N GLU A 160 20.88 -8.43 22.41
CA GLU A 160 20.29 -7.28 21.72
C GLU A 160 21.33 -6.18 21.48
N LYS A 161 22.10 -5.81 22.51
CA LYS A 161 23.20 -4.83 22.38
C LYS A 161 24.27 -5.27 21.39
N LEU A 162 24.68 -6.53 21.43
CA LEU A 162 25.66 -7.10 20.50
C LEU A 162 25.16 -7.05 19.05
N ASN A 163 23.90 -7.42 18.83
CA ASN A 163 23.28 -7.37 17.50
C ASN A 163 23.20 -5.92 16.98
N LYS A 164 22.78 -4.98 17.83
CA LYS A 164 22.73 -3.55 17.50
C LYS A 164 24.12 -2.98 17.20
N LEU A 165 25.14 -3.32 17.99
CA LEU A 165 26.51 -2.88 17.78
C LEU A 165 27.04 -3.36 16.42
N ARG A 166 26.82 -4.64 16.09
CA ARG A 166 27.19 -5.22 14.78
C ARG A 166 26.44 -4.57 13.63
N ALA A 167 25.14 -4.32 13.79
CA ALA A 167 24.33 -3.64 12.80
C ALA A 167 24.81 -2.21 12.55
N PHE A 168 25.07 -1.44 13.61
CA PHE A 168 25.59 -0.09 13.54
C PHE A 168 26.99 -0.01 12.92
N ASN A 169 27.88 -0.94 13.25
CA ASN A 169 29.18 -1.03 12.58
C ASN A 169 29.04 -1.28 11.08
N ALA A 170 28.05 -2.08 10.67
CA ALA A 170 27.78 -2.32 9.25
C ALA A 170 27.11 -1.15 8.52
N SER A 171 26.30 -0.33 9.21
CA SER A 171 25.55 0.78 8.60
C SER A 171 26.24 2.14 8.71
N SER A 172 27.00 2.40 9.79
CA SER A 172 27.58 3.72 10.09
C SER A 172 28.51 4.31 9.02
N PRO A 173 29.25 3.54 8.18
CA PRO A 173 29.99 4.13 7.07
C PRO A 173 29.10 4.88 6.07
N SER A 174 27.83 4.47 5.93
CA SER A 174 26.88 5.15 5.05
C SER A 174 26.56 6.59 5.48
N ILE A 175 26.83 6.96 6.73
CA ILE A 175 26.67 8.34 7.22
C ILE A 175 27.56 9.30 6.43
N PHE A 176 28.70 8.82 5.91
CA PHE A 176 29.75 9.63 5.29
C PHE A 176 29.76 9.53 3.75
N TRP A 177 28.71 9.01 3.11
CA TRP A 177 28.75 8.67 1.68
C TRP A 177 29.12 9.86 0.79
N GLU A 178 28.67 11.08 1.11
CA GLU A 178 28.92 12.24 0.25
C GLU A 178 30.39 12.68 0.23
N ILE A 179 31.17 12.34 1.26
CA ILE A 179 32.60 12.70 1.36
C ILE A 179 33.40 12.07 0.22
N ASP A 180 33.14 10.81 -0.10
CA ASP A 180 33.83 10.09 -1.17
C ASP A 180 33.58 10.74 -2.54
N VAL A 181 32.34 11.17 -2.78
CA VAL A 181 31.91 11.82 -4.03
C VAL A 181 32.57 13.19 -4.17
N LEU A 182 32.51 14.01 -3.12
CA LEU A 182 33.05 15.36 -3.11
C LEU A 182 34.59 15.36 -3.18
N ALA A 183 35.25 14.46 -2.45
CA ALA A 183 36.71 14.35 -2.46
C ALA A 183 37.24 13.98 -3.85
N GLN A 184 36.57 13.07 -4.57
CA GLN A 184 36.96 12.74 -5.95
C GLN A 184 36.75 13.92 -6.91
N ALA A 185 35.63 14.63 -6.80
CA ALA A 185 35.35 15.81 -7.62
C ALA A 185 36.42 16.91 -7.41
N ILE A 186 36.77 17.18 -6.15
CA ILE A 186 37.86 18.11 -5.79
C ILE A 186 39.19 17.65 -6.37
N GLN A 187 39.52 16.35 -6.29
CA GLN A 187 40.77 15.83 -6.83
C GLN A 187 40.87 16.03 -8.35
N ILE A 188 39.77 15.84 -9.09
CA ILE A 188 39.69 16.12 -10.52
C ILE A 188 39.95 17.61 -10.78
N ALA A 189 39.26 18.50 -10.06
CA ALA A 189 39.41 19.95 -10.20
C ALA A 189 40.85 20.42 -9.91
N VAL A 190 41.47 19.92 -8.84
CA VAL A 190 42.86 20.24 -8.48
C VAL A 190 43.83 19.80 -9.58
N ASN A 191 43.63 18.61 -10.16
CA ASN A 191 44.44 18.14 -11.29
C ASN A 191 44.30 19.06 -12.52
N GLN A 192 43.11 19.59 -12.78
CA GLN A 192 42.88 20.55 -13.86
C GLN A 192 43.59 21.90 -13.61
N ILE A 193 43.60 22.39 -12.36
CA ILE A 193 44.32 23.61 -11.99
C ILE A 193 45.82 23.47 -12.23
N ASN A 194 46.41 22.31 -11.90
CA ASN A 194 47.85 22.07 -12.03
C ASN A 194 48.36 22.16 -13.47
N VAL A 195 47.49 22.07 -14.48
CA VAL A 195 47.85 22.11 -15.91
C VAL A 195 47.20 23.29 -16.65
N ALA A 196 46.54 24.21 -15.93
CA ALA A 196 45.71 25.26 -16.54
C ALA A 196 46.52 26.33 -17.29
N TRP A 197 47.74 26.62 -16.84
CA TRP A 197 48.59 27.65 -17.43
C TRP A 197 49.32 27.14 -18.68
N ASN A 198 49.13 27.84 -19.81
CA ASN A 198 49.85 27.56 -21.04
C ASN A 198 51.04 28.53 -21.21
N PRO A 199 52.29 28.07 -21.07
CA PRO A 199 53.46 28.93 -21.18
C PRO A 199 53.70 29.46 -22.60
N ASN A 200 53.20 28.78 -23.63
CA ASN A 200 53.39 29.19 -25.03
C ASN A 200 52.47 30.35 -25.42
N THR A 201 51.28 30.40 -24.83
CA THR A 201 50.31 31.46 -25.10
C THR A 201 50.25 32.53 -24.02
N GLY A 202 50.86 32.28 -22.84
CA GLY A 202 50.80 33.18 -21.70
C GLY A 202 49.38 33.35 -21.14
N MET A 203 48.55 32.31 -21.25
CA MET A 203 47.13 32.36 -20.90
C MET A 203 46.71 31.13 -20.12
N TYR A 204 45.66 31.27 -19.31
CA TYR A 204 44.97 30.15 -18.68
C TYR A 204 44.00 29.51 -19.68
N SER A 205 43.92 28.18 -19.65
CA SER A 205 42.98 27.40 -20.43
C SER A 205 41.89 26.83 -19.53
N ILE A 206 40.63 26.94 -20.00
CA ILE A 206 39.50 26.33 -19.31
C ILE A 206 39.41 24.85 -19.76
N PRO A 207 39.40 23.89 -18.83
CA PRO A 207 39.18 22.49 -19.15
C PRO A 207 37.88 22.29 -19.94
N LYS A 208 37.90 21.40 -20.93
CA LYS A 208 36.69 21.09 -21.70
C LYS A 208 35.64 20.34 -20.89
N ASP A 209 36.08 19.54 -19.92
CA ASP A 209 35.22 18.74 -19.06
C ASP A 209 35.18 19.36 -17.66
N LEU A 210 34.01 19.89 -17.30
CA LEU A 210 33.71 20.43 -15.97
C LEU A 210 32.60 19.61 -15.29
N SER A 211 32.36 18.37 -15.71
CA SER A 211 31.32 17.51 -15.13
C SER A 211 31.46 17.28 -13.61
N TRP A 212 32.67 17.47 -13.06
CA TRP A 212 32.89 17.41 -11.61
C TRP A 212 32.15 18.53 -10.85
N SER A 213 31.94 19.72 -11.44
CA SER A 213 31.18 20.80 -10.78
C SER A 213 29.69 20.47 -10.76
N ASP A 214 29.18 19.86 -11.83
CA ASP A 214 27.80 19.36 -11.86
C ASP A 214 27.58 18.26 -10.84
N LEU A 215 28.55 17.34 -10.70
CA LEU A 215 28.53 16.30 -9.67
C LEU A 215 28.47 16.88 -8.25
N VAL A 216 29.22 17.94 -7.97
CA VAL A 216 29.17 18.65 -6.67
C VAL A 216 27.78 19.23 -6.44
N ASN A 217 27.24 19.98 -7.40
CA ASN A 217 25.91 20.57 -7.30
C ASN A 217 24.81 19.53 -7.10
N GLU A 218 24.90 18.40 -7.79
CA GLU A 218 23.95 17.30 -7.62
C GLU A 218 24.08 16.62 -6.26
N THR A 219 25.30 16.45 -5.76
CA THR A 219 25.55 15.88 -4.44
C THR A 219 24.94 16.74 -3.33
N ILE A 220 25.08 18.07 -3.41
CA ILE A 220 24.48 19.01 -2.44
C ILE A 220 22.95 18.85 -2.42
N LYS A 221 22.30 18.94 -3.58
CA LYS A 221 20.84 18.78 -3.69
C LYS A 221 20.36 17.40 -3.24
N ASN A 222 21.12 16.35 -3.53
CA ASN A 222 20.80 14.99 -3.09
C ASN A 222 20.92 14.84 -1.58
N LYS A 223 21.86 15.54 -0.95
CA LYS A 223 21.98 15.57 0.50
C LYS A 223 20.81 16.30 1.15
N GLU A 224 20.39 17.44 0.61
CA GLU A 224 19.19 18.15 1.06
C GLU A 224 17.95 17.25 0.98
N PHE A 225 17.79 16.54 -0.14
CA PHE A 225 16.72 15.56 -0.32
C PHE A 225 16.82 14.39 0.68
N GLU A 226 18.02 13.86 0.90
CA GLU A 226 18.23 12.79 1.89
C GLU A 226 17.84 13.25 3.30
N ASN A 227 18.21 14.47 3.68
CA ASN A 227 17.88 15.03 4.99
C ASN A 227 16.37 15.27 5.18
N GLU A 228 15.63 15.55 4.10
CA GLU A 228 14.19 15.74 4.13
C GLU A 228 13.39 14.43 4.16
N TYR A 229 13.78 13.44 3.36
CA TYR A 229 13.00 12.22 3.12
C TYR A 229 13.60 10.95 3.71
N LEU A 230 14.83 11.02 4.22
CA LEU A 230 15.56 9.96 4.92
C LEU A 230 15.59 8.61 4.17
N PRO A 231 15.93 8.57 2.86
CA PRO A 231 16.23 7.32 2.18
C PRO A 231 17.41 6.61 2.85
N THR A 232 17.51 5.30 2.67
CA THR A 232 18.60 4.49 3.24
C THR A 232 19.50 3.97 2.13
N LYS A 233 20.81 4.21 2.26
CA LYS A 233 21.81 3.64 1.36
C LYS A 233 21.96 2.13 1.58
N PRO A 234 21.83 1.29 0.54
CA PRO A 234 22.16 -0.12 0.63
C PRO A 234 23.65 -0.33 0.95
N LYS A 235 23.94 -1.36 1.75
CA LYS A 235 25.30 -1.61 2.29
C LYS A 235 26.35 -1.79 1.19
N ASP A 236 26.00 -2.53 0.15
CA ASP A 236 26.96 -3.00 -0.87
C ASP A 236 27.07 -2.05 -2.09
N VAL A 237 26.30 -0.97 -2.10
CA VAL A 237 26.30 0.04 -3.17
C VAL A 237 27.35 1.12 -2.87
N THR A 238 28.07 1.60 -3.89
CA THR A 238 29.07 2.66 -3.72
C THR A 238 28.42 4.03 -3.44
N ALA A 239 29.21 4.99 -2.95
CA ALA A 239 28.73 6.36 -2.76
C ALA A 239 28.25 7.01 -4.07
N PHE A 240 28.96 6.79 -5.18
CA PHE A 240 28.60 7.34 -6.50
C PHE A 240 27.30 6.76 -7.04
N GLU A 241 27.13 5.44 -6.94
CA GLU A 241 25.89 4.78 -7.34
C GLU A 241 24.70 5.22 -6.49
N TYR A 242 24.90 5.40 -5.18
CA TYR A 242 23.86 5.92 -4.30
C TYR A 242 23.51 7.37 -4.63
N ASN A 243 24.50 8.22 -4.92
CA ASN A 243 24.25 9.59 -5.38
C ASN A 243 23.40 9.60 -6.66
N GLN A 244 23.72 8.75 -7.63
CA GLN A 244 22.92 8.62 -8.86
C GLN A 244 21.50 8.11 -8.56
N PHE A 245 21.35 7.18 -7.62
CA PHE A 245 20.05 6.72 -7.16
C PHE A 245 19.22 7.87 -6.57
N LEU A 246 19.82 8.69 -5.71
CA LEU A 246 19.17 9.86 -5.09
C LEU A 246 18.74 10.89 -6.14
N THR A 247 19.56 11.16 -7.16
CA THR A 247 19.18 12.07 -8.25
C THR A 247 17.88 11.62 -8.91
N GLY A 248 17.80 10.36 -9.34
CA GLY A 248 16.57 9.88 -9.99
C GLY A 248 15.38 9.75 -9.03
N LEU A 249 15.62 9.41 -7.75
CA LEU A 249 14.57 9.38 -6.74
C LEU A 249 13.99 10.78 -6.48
N ARG A 250 14.86 11.79 -6.41
CA ARG A 250 14.50 13.21 -6.25
C ARG A 250 13.70 13.72 -7.45
N GLU A 251 14.15 13.42 -8.67
CA GLU A 251 13.41 13.78 -9.90
C GLU A 251 12.02 13.15 -9.96
N GLN A 252 11.92 11.86 -9.60
CA GLN A 252 10.64 11.16 -9.48
C GLN A 252 9.74 11.83 -8.43
N SER A 253 10.28 12.16 -7.25
CA SER A 253 9.55 12.88 -6.20
C SER A 253 9.03 14.25 -6.66
N VAL A 254 9.81 14.99 -7.44
CA VAL A 254 9.36 16.26 -8.04
C VAL A 254 8.20 16.01 -9.00
N ASN A 255 8.29 15.01 -9.88
CA ASN A 255 7.20 14.67 -10.81
C ASN A 255 5.92 14.25 -10.06
N LEU A 256 6.04 13.42 -9.02
CA LEU A 256 4.88 13.00 -8.21
C LEU A 256 4.16 14.21 -7.61
N LYS A 257 4.90 15.21 -7.16
CA LYS A 257 4.33 16.41 -6.55
C LYS A 257 3.75 17.36 -7.60
N GLU A 258 4.57 17.79 -8.55
CA GLU A 258 4.25 18.89 -9.47
C GLU A 258 3.36 18.44 -10.65
N ILE A 259 3.46 17.16 -11.06
CA ILE A 259 2.69 16.61 -12.19
C ILE A 259 1.50 15.80 -11.69
N ASP A 260 1.73 14.84 -10.80
CA ASP A 260 0.66 13.93 -10.37
C ASP A 260 -0.21 14.49 -9.23
N GLY A 261 0.23 15.57 -8.57
CA GLY A 261 -0.54 16.29 -7.56
C GLY A 261 -0.43 15.74 -6.14
N TRP A 262 0.59 14.92 -5.86
CA TRP A 262 0.84 14.39 -4.51
C TRP A 262 1.36 15.45 -3.55
N ASP A 263 1.00 15.33 -2.27
CA ASP A 263 1.54 16.17 -1.21
C ASP A 263 2.86 15.62 -0.64
N LYS A 264 3.57 16.45 0.13
CA LYS A 264 4.88 16.11 0.69
C LYS A 264 4.87 14.82 1.53
N ASP A 265 3.79 14.55 2.26
CA ASP A 265 3.71 13.33 3.08
C ASP A 265 3.46 12.07 2.24
N ALA A 266 2.79 12.16 1.09
CA ALA A 266 2.78 11.07 0.11
C ALA A 266 4.18 10.81 -0.46
N ILE A 267 4.98 11.86 -0.73
CA ILE A 267 6.38 11.69 -1.17
C ILE A 267 7.23 10.98 -0.11
N LYS A 268 7.05 11.29 1.17
CA LYS A 268 7.70 10.52 2.26
C LYS A 268 7.28 9.06 2.24
N GLY A 269 5.99 8.78 2.00
CA GLY A 269 5.48 7.42 1.80
C GLY A 269 6.19 6.71 0.66
N TYR A 270 6.32 7.36 -0.50
CA TYR A 270 7.03 6.85 -1.67
C TYR A 270 8.50 6.53 -1.37
N VAL A 271 9.26 7.49 -0.84
CA VAL A 271 10.70 7.33 -0.56
C VAL A 271 10.94 6.21 0.47
N LYS A 272 10.08 6.12 1.49
CA LYS A 272 10.13 5.03 2.48
C LYS A 272 9.83 3.67 1.83
N GLY A 273 8.80 3.59 0.98
CA GLY A 273 8.43 2.38 0.25
C GLY A 273 9.54 1.88 -0.67
N VAL A 274 10.19 2.80 -1.40
CA VAL A 274 11.35 2.50 -2.25
C VAL A 274 12.54 2.04 -1.42
N SER A 275 12.90 2.77 -0.37
CA SER A 275 14.06 2.43 0.48
C SER A 275 13.90 1.05 1.11
N LYS A 276 12.69 0.71 1.58
CA LYS A 276 12.40 -0.61 2.15
C LYS A 276 12.60 -1.73 1.13
N ARG A 277 12.14 -1.56 -0.10
CA ARG A 277 12.17 -2.58 -1.17
C ARG A 277 13.50 -2.63 -1.94
N THR A 278 14.44 -1.75 -1.61
CA THR A 278 15.76 -1.67 -2.23
C THR A 278 16.92 -1.83 -1.25
N ALA A 279 16.64 -2.02 0.04
CA ALA A 279 17.65 -2.10 1.11
C ALA A 279 18.68 -3.23 0.91
N ASP A 280 18.30 -4.31 0.21
CA ASP A 280 19.14 -5.48 -0.06
C ASP A 280 19.93 -5.40 -1.38
N ALA A 281 19.71 -4.36 -2.20
CA ALA A 281 20.34 -4.21 -3.50
C ALA A 281 21.88 -4.24 -3.41
N LYS A 282 22.51 -4.91 -4.38
CA LYS A 282 23.96 -5.18 -4.38
C LYS A 282 24.75 -4.31 -5.35
N THR A 283 24.08 -3.71 -6.32
CA THR A 283 24.71 -2.87 -7.35
C THR A 283 23.88 -1.62 -7.61
N GLY A 284 24.50 -0.56 -8.11
CA GLY A 284 23.78 0.65 -8.52
C GLY A 284 22.77 0.38 -9.64
N SER A 285 23.09 -0.52 -10.58
CA SER A 285 22.17 -0.88 -11.66
C SER A 285 20.90 -1.55 -11.13
N GLU A 286 21.02 -2.49 -10.20
CA GLU A 286 19.88 -3.13 -9.56
C GLU A 286 19.06 -2.13 -8.75
N LEU A 287 19.73 -1.28 -7.97
CA LEU A 287 19.11 -0.25 -7.15
C LEU A 287 18.26 0.70 -8.00
N ASN A 288 18.82 1.20 -9.11
CA ASN A 288 18.11 2.07 -10.05
C ASN A 288 16.96 1.36 -10.78
N ALA A 289 17.17 0.12 -11.24
CA ALA A 289 16.12 -0.64 -11.93
C ALA A 289 14.91 -0.90 -11.01
N ARG A 290 15.15 -1.28 -9.75
CA ARG A 290 14.09 -1.48 -8.76
C ARG A 290 13.38 -0.17 -8.43
N ARG A 291 14.11 0.95 -8.27
CA ARG A 291 13.52 2.29 -8.10
C ARG A 291 12.54 2.61 -9.21
N ASP A 292 12.95 2.40 -10.46
CA ASP A 292 12.15 2.80 -11.62
C ASP A 292 10.91 1.90 -11.80
N ALA A 293 11.01 0.61 -11.46
CA ALA A 293 9.86 -0.28 -11.38
C ALA A 293 8.85 0.17 -10.31
N LEU A 294 9.33 0.53 -9.11
CA LEU A 294 8.50 1.05 -8.03
C LEU A 294 7.90 2.42 -8.37
N TYR A 295 8.60 3.23 -9.16
CA TYR A 295 8.05 4.48 -9.68
C TYR A 295 6.89 4.22 -10.64
N ALA A 296 6.96 3.18 -11.47
CA ALA A 296 5.85 2.80 -12.35
C ALA A 296 4.60 2.40 -11.56
N GLU A 297 4.77 1.73 -10.41
CA GLU A 297 3.64 1.41 -9.51
C GLU A 297 2.91 2.66 -9.00
N THR A 298 3.56 3.82 -8.90
CA THR A 298 2.91 5.09 -8.53
C THR A 298 1.84 5.54 -9.53
N LYS A 299 1.81 4.92 -10.71
CA LYS A 299 0.84 5.18 -11.78
C LYS A 299 -0.31 4.18 -11.79
N GLU A 300 -0.25 3.17 -10.92
CA GLU A 300 -1.27 2.14 -10.82
C GLU A 300 -2.06 2.32 -9.52
N ILE A 301 -3.27 2.87 -9.63
CA ILE A 301 -4.16 3.11 -8.50
C ILE A 301 -4.44 1.78 -7.81
N GLY A 302 -4.03 1.67 -6.55
CA GLY A 302 -4.18 0.47 -5.74
C GLY A 302 -2.99 -0.49 -5.73
N SER A 303 -1.89 -0.17 -6.42
CA SER A 303 -0.61 -0.85 -6.22
C SER A 303 -0.08 -0.63 -4.80
N ASP A 304 0.91 -1.41 -4.40
CA ASP A 304 1.58 -1.29 -3.10
C ASP A 304 2.09 0.14 -2.85
N ILE A 305 2.92 0.66 -3.75
CA ILE A 305 3.51 1.99 -3.62
C ILE A 305 2.43 3.08 -3.67
N TYR A 306 1.47 3.00 -4.60
CA TYR A 306 0.38 3.97 -4.67
C TYR A 306 -0.43 3.99 -3.36
N THR A 307 -0.73 2.82 -2.80
CA THR A 307 -1.49 2.67 -1.56
C THR A 307 -0.73 3.25 -0.37
N GLU A 308 0.57 3.00 -0.27
CA GLU A 308 1.44 3.59 0.76
C GLU A 308 1.46 5.13 0.67
N MET A 309 1.55 5.68 -0.54
CA MET A 309 1.46 7.13 -0.79
C MET A 309 0.09 7.69 -0.40
N TYR A 310 -0.99 7.05 -0.84
CA TYR A 310 -2.37 7.44 -0.52
C TYR A 310 -2.64 7.43 0.99
N ALA A 311 -2.15 6.41 1.69
CA ALA A 311 -2.26 6.29 3.14
C ALA A 311 -1.44 7.36 3.88
N SER A 312 -0.25 7.69 3.37
CA SER A 312 0.66 8.67 3.98
C SER A 312 0.19 10.12 3.79
N SER A 313 -0.46 10.40 2.65
CA SER A 313 -0.94 11.74 2.29
C SER A 313 -1.80 12.39 3.39
N LYS A 314 -1.62 13.70 3.57
CA LYS A 314 -2.36 14.57 4.49
C LYS A 314 -3.37 15.47 3.80
N LEU A 315 -3.57 15.31 2.49
CA LEU A 315 -4.72 15.87 1.80
C LEU A 315 -6.02 15.49 2.53
N ASP A 316 -6.98 16.41 2.57
CA ASP A 316 -8.30 16.09 3.11
C ASP A 316 -9.01 15.03 2.26
N SER A 317 -10.00 14.35 2.83
CA SER A 317 -10.64 13.22 2.18
C SER A 317 -11.28 13.57 0.82
N LYS A 318 -11.77 14.81 0.63
CA LYS A 318 -12.35 15.21 -0.65
C LYS A 318 -11.24 15.40 -1.70
N ALA A 319 -10.16 16.10 -1.33
CA ALA A 319 -9.00 16.29 -2.20
C ALA A 319 -8.35 14.96 -2.62
N LYS A 320 -8.28 13.97 -1.72
CA LYS A 320 -7.80 12.62 -2.06
C LYS A 320 -8.65 11.92 -3.11
N VAL A 321 -9.99 11.99 -2.95
CA VAL A 321 -10.91 11.39 -3.91
C VAL A 321 -10.85 12.10 -5.26
N GLU A 322 -10.80 13.43 -5.27
CA GLU A 322 -10.58 14.23 -6.48
C GLU A 322 -9.28 13.86 -7.19
N LEU A 323 -8.19 13.66 -6.43
CA LEU A 323 -6.87 13.31 -6.97
C LEU A 323 -6.91 11.98 -7.74
N VAL A 324 -7.49 10.93 -7.15
CA VAL A 324 -7.64 9.61 -7.79
C VAL A 324 -8.40 9.72 -9.11
N LEU A 325 -9.55 10.41 -9.10
CA LEU A 325 -10.39 10.59 -10.28
C LEU A 325 -9.68 11.42 -11.37
N LYS A 326 -8.95 12.47 -10.97
CA LYS A 326 -8.14 13.29 -11.87
C LYS A 326 -7.02 12.47 -12.52
N GLN A 327 -6.28 11.70 -11.74
CA GLN A 327 -5.18 10.85 -12.23
C GLN A 327 -5.68 9.80 -13.23
N LEU A 328 -6.85 9.21 -12.97
CA LEU A 328 -7.53 8.28 -13.89
C LEU A 328 -8.18 8.96 -15.11
N GLY A 329 -8.19 10.30 -15.17
CA GLY A 329 -8.81 11.04 -16.28
C GLY A 329 -10.31 10.78 -16.35
N ALA A 330 -10.99 10.80 -15.20
CA ALA A 330 -12.42 10.54 -15.12
C ALA A 330 -13.22 11.63 -15.85
N GLU A 331 -13.99 11.23 -16.85
CA GLU A 331 -14.87 12.09 -17.63
C GLU A 331 -16.26 11.48 -17.76
N THR A 332 -17.30 12.27 -17.52
CA THR A 332 -18.69 11.81 -17.70
C THR A 332 -19.27 12.38 -18.98
N ASP A 333 -19.82 11.52 -19.84
CA ASP A 333 -20.43 11.96 -21.10
C ASP A 333 -21.88 12.45 -20.94
N LYS A 334 -22.48 12.89 -22.05
CA LYS A 334 -23.86 13.40 -22.10
C LYS A 334 -24.92 12.33 -21.78
N LYS A 335 -24.56 11.05 -21.85
CA LYS A 335 -25.40 9.89 -21.50
C LYS A 335 -25.15 9.41 -20.07
N GLN A 336 -24.43 10.20 -19.26
CA GLN A 336 -24.11 9.91 -17.87
C GLN A 336 -23.24 8.66 -17.70
N PHE A 337 -22.48 8.28 -18.73
CA PHE A 337 -21.48 7.21 -18.61
C PHE A 337 -20.11 7.81 -18.28
N MET A 338 -19.43 7.26 -17.28
CA MET A 338 -18.09 7.70 -16.89
C MET A 338 -17.02 6.89 -17.63
N HIS A 339 -16.03 7.60 -18.18
CA HIS A 339 -14.88 7.06 -18.88
C HIS A 339 -13.62 7.35 -18.09
N LEU A 340 -12.70 6.40 -18.01
CA LEU A 340 -11.35 6.61 -17.48
C LEU A 340 -10.40 6.76 -18.67
N THR A 341 -9.94 7.99 -18.92
CA THR A 341 -9.26 8.37 -20.18
C THR A 341 -7.76 8.63 -20.02
N SER A 342 -7.23 8.45 -18.81
CA SER A 342 -5.82 8.69 -18.55
C SER A 342 -4.92 7.79 -19.39
N LYS A 343 -3.85 8.38 -19.92
CA LYS A 343 -2.76 7.68 -20.59
C LYS A 343 -1.61 7.36 -19.64
N THR A 344 -1.61 8.00 -18.47
CA THR A 344 -0.50 7.90 -17.51
C THR A 344 -0.85 7.00 -16.35
N HIS A 345 -2.11 6.95 -15.93
CA HIS A 345 -2.54 6.13 -14.79
C HIS A 345 -3.64 5.15 -15.16
N LYS A 346 -3.65 4.00 -14.48
CA LYS A 346 -4.70 2.97 -14.56
C LYS A 346 -4.99 2.41 -13.16
N ILE A 347 -6.10 1.71 -13.00
CA ILE A 347 -6.30 0.87 -11.81
C ILE A 347 -5.31 -0.30 -11.91
N SER A 348 -4.61 -0.62 -10.82
CA SER A 348 -3.66 -1.75 -10.83
C SER A 348 -4.41 -3.05 -11.07
N GLU A 349 -3.92 -3.86 -12.00
CA GLU A 349 -4.46 -5.20 -12.27
C GLU A 349 -4.30 -6.13 -11.06
N ASN A 350 -3.35 -5.82 -10.19
CA ASN A 350 -3.04 -6.56 -8.97
C ASN A 350 -3.83 -6.07 -7.74
N LEU A 351 -4.76 -5.10 -7.87
CA LEU A 351 -5.59 -4.64 -6.76
C LEU A 351 -6.63 -5.73 -6.40
N PRO A 352 -6.51 -6.43 -5.25
CA PRO A 352 -7.45 -7.47 -4.88
C PRO A 352 -8.77 -6.88 -4.36
N PRO A 353 -9.88 -7.65 -4.38
CA PRO A 353 -11.17 -7.21 -3.85
C PRO A 353 -11.10 -6.67 -2.41
N HIS A 354 -10.26 -7.27 -1.55
CA HIS A 354 -10.08 -6.89 -0.15
C HIS A 354 -8.96 -5.85 0.10
N GLY A 355 -8.35 -5.31 -0.96
CA GLY A 355 -7.12 -4.52 -0.86
C GLY A 355 -7.25 -3.23 -0.03
N ASP A 356 -6.14 -2.85 0.61
CA ASP A 356 -6.08 -1.70 1.51
C ASP A 356 -6.48 -0.38 0.85
N PHE A 357 -6.15 -0.20 -0.44
CA PHE A 357 -6.58 0.97 -1.21
C PHE A 357 -8.10 1.13 -1.22
N ASN A 358 -8.85 0.06 -1.51
CA ASN A 358 -10.31 0.09 -1.57
C ASN A 358 -10.89 0.55 -0.24
N MET A 359 -10.32 0.08 0.87
CA MET A 359 -10.72 0.46 2.22
C MET A 359 -10.38 1.93 2.53
N TYR A 360 -9.18 2.41 2.19
CA TYR A 360 -8.80 3.81 2.41
C TYR A 360 -9.64 4.77 1.58
N PHE A 361 -9.82 4.44 0.30
CA PHE A 361 -10.63 5.22 -0.63
C PHE A 361 -12.09 5.28 -0.17
N ARG A 362 -12.67 4.13 0.22
CA ARG A 362 -14.00 4.05 0.84
C ARG A 362 -14.14 4.97 2.04
N ARG A 363 -13.21 4.91 2.99
CA ARG A 363 -13.23 5.78 4.19
C ARG A 363 -13.28 7.25 3.79
N ASP A 364 -12.44 7.64 2.84
CA ASP A 364 -12.35 9.04 2.41
C ASP A 364 -13.60 9.49 1.64
N VAL A 365 -14.21 8.61 0.82
CA VAL A 365 -15.53 8.88 0.23
C VAL A 365 -16.60 9.10 1.30
N VAL A 366 -16.66 8.23 2.32
CA VAL A 366 -17.64 8.38 3.42
C VAL A 366 -17.41 9.68 4.20
N LYS A 367 -16.15 10.06 4.46
CA LYS A 367 -15.82 11.32 5.14
C LYS A 367 -16.13 12.55 4.31
N ALA A 368 -15.85 12.51 3.00
CA ALA A 368 -16.04 13.65 2.10
C ALA A 368 -17.51 13.86 1.70
N PHE A 369 -18.27 12.78 1.55
CA PHE A 369 -19.59 12.82 0.92
C PHE A 369 -20.72 12.18 1.73
N GLY A 370 -20.42 11.54 2.86
CA GLY A 370 -21.38 10.79 3.66
C GLY A 370 -22.53 11.62 4.26
N ASP A 371 -22.49 12.95 4.18
CA ASP A 371 -23.52 13.85 4.69
C ASP A 371 -24.78 13.87 3.80
N LYS A 372 -24.65 13.56 2.52
CA LYS A 372 -25.71 13.69 1.49
C LYS A 372 -25.61 12.56 0.48
N HIS A 373 -26.67 12.37 -0.30
CA HIS A 373 -26.65 11.43 -1.40
C HIS A 373 -25.55 11.80 -2.41
N LEU A 374 -24.94 10.80 -3.04
CA LEU A 374 -24.05 11.04 -4.17
C LEU A 374 -24.80 11.59 -5.40
N ASN A 375 -26.13 11.48 -5.43
CA ASN A 375 -26.92 12.19 -6.43
C ASN A 375 -27.17 13.64 -6.06
N TYR A 376 -26.22 14.46 -6.45
CA TYR A 376 -26.51 15.86 -6.68
C TYR A 376 -26.26 16.14 -8.15
N LYS A 377 -27.33 16.31 -8.94
CA LYS A 377 -27.27 16.61 -10.39
C LYS A 377 -26.37 17.80 -10.75
N LYS A 378 -26.05 18.65 -9.78
CA LYS A 378 -25.17 19.82 -9.93
C LYS A 378 -23.75 19.63 -9.36
N ASP A 379 -23.43 18.46 -8.80
CA ASP A 379 -22.10 18.12 -8.27
C ASP A 379 -21.50 16.98 -9.13
N LEU A 380 -20.64 17.38 -10.07
CA LEU A 380 -19.99 16.45 -10.99
C LEU A 380 -19.10 15.44 -10.25
N LEU A 381 -18.42 15.87 -9.19
CA LEU A 381 -17.52 15.01 -8.45
C LEU A 381 -18.29 13.89 -7.74
N ARG A 382 -19.41 14.21 -7.07
CA ARG A 382 -20.24 13.17 -6.44
C ARG A 382 -20.77 12.15 -7.46
N GLN A 383 -21.12 12.60 -8.67
CA GLN A 383 -21.52 11.71 -9.76
C GLN A 383 -20.37 10.81 -10.20
N GLN A 384 -19.17 11.35 -10.41
CA GLN A 384 -17.98 10.57 -10.76
C GLN A 384 -17.64 9.56 -9.66
N VAL A 385 -17.69 9.95 -8.38
CA VAL A 385 -17.49 9.05 -7.25
C VAL A 385 -18.51 7.91 -7.25
N HIS A 386 -19.77 8.20 -7.56
CA HIS A 386 -20.78 7.15 -7.70
C HIS A 386 -20.44 6.19 -8.84
N PHE A 387 -20.15 6.70 -10.04
CA PHE A 387 -19.84 5.85 -11.20
C PHE A 387 -18.54 5.07 -11.02
N PHE A 388 -17.58 5.59 -10.24
CA PHE A 388 -16.32 4.91 -9.97
C PHE A 388 -16.49 3.59 -9.21
N ARG A 389 -17.59 3.42 -8.47
CA ARG A 389 -17.94 2.15 -7.82
C ARG A 389 -18.05 0.99 -8.82
N TYR A 390 -18.54 1.26 -10.02
CA TYR A 390 -18.65 0.25 -11.07
C TYR A 390 -17.28 -0.20 -11.58
N TYR A 391 -16.29 0.70 -11.65
CA TYR A 391 -14.92 0.37 -12.05
C TYR A 391 -14.15 -0.38 -10.95
N LEU A 392 -14.41 -0.08 -9.67
CA LEU A 392 -13.82 -0.85 -8.56
C LEU A 392 -14.32 -2.30 -8.56
N ASP A 393 -15.61 -2.53 -8.83
CA ASP A 393 -16.15 -3.89 -8.98
C ASP A 393 -15.65 -4.58 -10.26
N ARG A 394 -15.52 -3.84 -11.38
CA ARG A 394 -14.87 -4.36 -12.60
C ARG A 394 -13.51 -4.93 -12.28
N GLN A 395 -12.69 -4.15 -11.58
CA GLN A 395 -11.35 -4.57 -11.18
C GLN A 395 -11.41 -5.81 -10.29
N ALA A 396 -12.33 -5.88 -9.34
CA ALA A 396 -12.47 -7.05 -8.48
C ALA A 396 -12.86 -8.32 -9.25
N ILE A 397 -13.80 -8.23 -10.19
CA ILE A 397 -14.17 -9.35 -11.09
C ILE A 397 -12.96 -9.80 -11.89
N TYR A 398 -12.20 -8.86 -12.46
CA TYR A 398 -11.11 -9.18 -13.38
C TYR A 398 -9.91 -9.74 -12.60
N TYR A 399 -9.69 -9.25 -11.39
CA TYR A 399 -8.72 -9.82 -10.47
C TYR A 399 -9.01 -11.31 -10.23
N ILE A 400 -10.24 -11.68 -9.89
CA ILE A 400 -10.63 -13.08 -9.67
C ILE A 400 -10.45 -13.91 -10.95
N ARG A 401 -10.93 -13.41 -12.09
CA ARG A 401 -10.85 -14.10 -13.39
C ARG A 401 -9.42 -14.39 -13.82
N ASN A 402 -8.50 -13.46 -13.57
CA ASN A 402 -7.12 -13.50 -14.09
C ASN A 402 -6.09 -14.11 -13.14
N HIS A 403 -6.35 -14.13 -11.82
CA HIS A 403 -5.37 -14.60 -10.83
C HIS A 403 -5.69 -15.96 -10.22
N TYR A 404 -6.91 -16.48 -10.43
CA TYR A 404 -7.34 -17.74 -9.85
C TYR A 404 -7.80 -18.72 -10.92
N GLU A 405 -7.46 -19.99 -10.71
CA GLU A 405 -7.91 -21.11 -11.51
C GLU A 405 -9.22 -21.70 -10.94
N GLY A 406 -10.08 -22.20 -11.82
CA GLY A 406 -11.38 -22.78 -11.47
C GLY A 406 -12.19 -23.08 -12.72
N ALA A 407 -13.17 -24.00 -12.64
CA ALA A 407 -13.99 -24.37 -13.79
C ALA A 407 -14.96 -23.26 -14.22
N ASN A 408 -15.28 -22.34 -13.31
CA ASN A 408 -16.10 -21.14 -13.52
C ASN A 408 -15.65 -20.03 -12.56
N ASP A 409 -16.19 -18.83 -12.73
CA ASP A 409 -15.86 -17.66 -11.90
C ASP A 409 -16.13 -17.85 -10.39
N TYR A 410 -17.16 -18.59 -9.99
CA TYR A 410 -17.45 -18.82 -8.57
C TYR A 410 -16.44 -19.75 -7.91
N GLU A 411 -15.96 -20.79 -8.60
CA GLU A 411 -14.87 -21.63 -8.10
C GLU A 411 -13.58 -20.83 -7.93
N LYS A 412 -13.27 -19.92 -8.88
CA LYS A 412 -12.15 -18.98 -8.76
C LYS A 412 -12.32 -18.07 -7.54
N LEU A 413 -13.53 -17.57 -7.29
CA LEU A 413 -13.84 -16.77 -6.10
C LEU A 413 -13.62 -17.59 -4.81
N LEU A 414 -14.07 -18.85 -4.75
CA LEU A 414 -13.85 -19.74 -3.61
C LEU A 414 -12.35 -20.01 -3.38
N ALA A 415 -11.57 -20.21 -4.45
CA ALA A 415 -10.12 -20.37 -4.36
C ALA A 415 -9.46 -19.13 -3.76
N TYR A 416 -9.85 -17.94 -4.21
CA TYR A 416 -9.41 -16.66 -3.64
C TYR A 416 -9.74 -16.53 -2.15
N GLY A 417 -10.98 -16.87 -1.75
CA GLY A 417 -11.39 -16.84 -0.35
C GLY A 417 -10.55 -17.76 0.53
N LYS A 418 -10.27 -18.97 0.04
CA LYS A 418 -9.43 -19.97 0.72
C LYS A 418 -7.98 -19.51 0.88
N GLU A 419 -7.36 -19.03 -0.19
CA GLU A 419 -5.96 -18.59 -0.18
C GLU A 419 -5.74 -17.40 0.77
N ASN A 420 -6.67 -16.47 0.79
CA ASN A 420 -6.56 -15.23 1.57
C ASN A 420 -7.23 -15.32 2.95
N ASN A 421 -7.78 -16.49 3.32
CA ASN A 421 -8.52 -16.70 4.55
C ASN A 421 -9.65 -15.67 4.75
N ILE A 422 -10.48 -15.51 3.72
CA ILE A 422 -11.60 -14.56 3.66
C ILE A 422 -12.92 -15.33 3.62
N GLU A 423 -13.80 -15.04 4.58
CA GLU A 423 -15.19 -15.49 4.56
C GLU A 423 -16.06 -14.58 3.68
N PHE A 424 -17.14 -15.13 3.14
CA PHE A 424 -18.05 -14.44 2.21
C PHE A 424 -19.44 -14.24 2.81
N ASP A 425 -20.04 -13.07 2.56
CA ASP A 425 -21.42 -12.78 2.97
C ASP A 425 -22.39 -13.12 1.84
N TYR A 426 -23.32 -14.03 2.14
CA TYR A 426 -24.43 -14.45 1.27
C TYR A 426 -25.79 -13.96 1.78
N THR A 427 -25.81 -13.15 2.84
CA THR A 427 -27.01 -12.81 3.62
C THR A 427 -27.76 -11.60 3.07
N THR A 428 -27.15 -10.81 2.19
CA THR A 428 -27.84 -9.70 1.52
C THR A 428 -28.80 -10.19 0.44
N GLY A 429 -29.81 -9.39 0.10
CA GLY A 429 -30.83 -9.77 -0.89
C GLY A 429 -30.28 -9.67 -2.31
N SER A 430 -30.58 -10.67 -3.14
CA SER A 430 -30.16 -10.70 -4.55
C SER A 430 -31.29 -10.31 -5.53
N ASN A 431 -32.46 -9.90 -5.03
CA ASN A 431 -33.64 -9.63 -5.85
C ASN A 431 -33.41 -8.55 -6.93
N TYR A 432 -32.64 -7.50 -6.61
CA TYR A 432 -32.28 -6.44 -7.57
C TYR A 432 -31.34 -6.89 -8.70
N HIS A 433 -30.70 -8.04 -8.54
CA HIS A 433 -29.79 -8.68 -9.48
C HIS A 433 -30.42 -9.89 -10.18
N ASN A 434 -31.74 -10.06 -10.04
CA ASN A 434 -32.54 -11.10 -10.66
C ASN A 434 -33.68 -10.47 -11.48
N ARG A 435 -33.33 -9.51 -12.33
CA ARG A 435 -34.32 -8.80 -13.13
C ARG A 435 -34.82 -9.64 -14.29
N PHE A 436 -36.11 -9.55 -14.56
CA PHE A 436 -36.80 -10.31 -15.59
C PHE A 436 -37.63 -9.40 -16.49
N ASN A 437 -37.93 -9.87 -17.69
CA ASN A 437 -38.83 -9.19 -18.61
C ASN A 437 -40.27 -9.35 -18.08
N PRO A 438 -41.00 -8.26 -17.80
CA PRO A 438 -42.35 -8.33 -17.23
C PRO A 438 -43.33 -9.17 -18.05
N LYS A 439 -43.12 -9.30 -19.37
CA LYS A 439 -43.97 -10.12 -20.25
C LYS A 439 -43.86 -11.62 -19.95
N ASP A 440 -42.73 -12.05 -19.44
CA ASP A 440 -42.43 -13.47 -19.17
C ASP A 440 -42.78 -13.87 -17.73
N GLY A 441 -43.02 -12.88 -16.86
CA GLY A 441 -43.26 -13.07 -15.42
C GLY A 441 -42.01 -13.49 -14.64
N PHE A 442 -42.06 -13.34 -13.31
CA PHE A 442 -41.01 -13.87 -12.44
C PHE A 442 -41.11 -15.40 -12.36
N LYS A 443 -39.99 -16.08 -12.60
CA LYS A 443 -39.92 -17.55 -12.61
C LYS A 443 -39.27 -18.08 -11.34
N ARG A 444 -37.98 -17.77 -11.17
CA ARG A 444 -37.14 -18.10 -10.03
C ARG A 444 -35.93 -17.16 -10.00
N PRO A 445 -35.15 -17.12 -8.91
CA PRO A 445 -33.82 -16.56 -8.93
C PRO A 445 -32.91 -17.38 -9.86
N TYR A 446 -32.14 -16.67 -10.66
CA TYR A 446 -31.06 -17.20 -11.50
C TYR A 446 -29.69 -16.81 -10.95
N ASN A 447 -29.61 -15.78 -10.11
CA ASN A 447 -28.37 -15.26 -9.58
C ASN A 447 -28.39 -15.26 -8.05
N MET A 448 -27.23 -15.52 -7.45
CA MET A 448 -26.95 -15.22 -6.05
C MET A 448 -26.01 -14.02 -5.95
N LYS A 449 -25.96 -13.42 -4.76
CA LYS A 449 -25.06 -12.32 -4.44
C LYS A 449 -24.07 -12.76 -3.37
N VAL A 450 -22.79 -12.50 -3.62
CA VAL A 450 -21.69 -12.81 -2.72
C VAL A 450 -20.91 -11.54 -2.44
N GLN A 451 -20.79 -11.13 -1.18
CA GLN A 451 -20.03 -9.94 -0.82
C GLN A 451 -18.74 -10.29 -0.08
N VAL A 452 -17.70 -9.52 -0.36
CA VAL A 452 -16.33 -9.81 0.09
C VAL A 452 -15.69 -8.59 0.73
N PRO A 453 -14.99 -8.77 1.86
CA PRO A 453 -15.13 -9.84 2.86
C PRO A 453 -16.49 -9.83 3.60
N GLN A 454 -16.82 -10.91 4.30
CA GLN A 454 -18.06 -10.97 5.11
C GLN A 454 -18.09 -9.95 6.24
N GLY A 455 -17.00 -9.87 6.99
CA GLY A 455 -16.85 -9.04 8.18
C GLY A 455 -15.62 -8.15 8.13
N ASN A 456 -15.55 -7.19 9.05
CA ASN A 456 -14.44 -6.26 9.11
C ASN A 456 -13.23 -6.88 9.82
N SER A 457 -12.11 -7.00 9.12
CA SER A 457 -10.82 -7.43 9.69
C SER A 457 -9.81 -6.29 9.82
N ALA A 458 -10.15 -5.10 9.32
CA ALA A 458 -9.24 -3.97 9.29
C ALA A 458 -8.92 -3.43 10.68
N LYS A 459 -7.63 -3.14 10.90
CA LYS A 459 -7.14 -2.50 12.12
C LYS A 459 -6.96 -1.00 11.88
N GLY A 460 -7.74 -0.18 12.56
CA GLY A 460 -7.55 1.27 12.56
C GLY A 460 -8.86 2.04 12.70
N LYS A 461 -8.74 3.31 13.08
CA LYS A 461 -9.90 4.18 13.25
C LYS A 461 -10.58 4.43 11.90
N ASP A 462 -11.89 4.25 11.87
CA ASP A 462 -12.76 4.46 10.70
C ASP A 462 -12.45 3.53 9.50
N LEU A 463 -11.63 2.50 9.68
CA LEU A 463 -11.33 1.52 8.63
C LEU A 463 -12.33 0.38 8.67
N ASN A 464 -12.89 0.05 7.50
CA ASN A 464 -13.87 -1.00 7.36
C ASN A 464 -13.75 -1.65 5.98
N ASN A 465 -13.32 -2.90 5.93
CA ASN A 465 -13.24 -3.66 4.68
C ASN A 465 -14.47 -4.55 4.45
N ALA A 466 -15.42 -4.66 5.38
CA ALA A 466 -16.57 -5.54 5.22
C ALA A 466 -17.45 -5.15 4.02
N ARG A 467 -17.81 -6.16 3.22
CA ARG A 467 -18.81 -6.12 2.14
C ARG A 467 -18.59 -4.97 1.18
N MET A 468 -17.33 -4.75 0.82
CA MET A 468 -16.91 -3.70 -0.11
C MET A 468 -17.24 -4.07 -1.54
N VAL A 469 -16.95 -5.30 -1.95
CA VAL A 469 -17.16 -5.79 -3.31
C VAL A 469 -18.34 -6.74 -3.32
N GLU A 470 -19.10 -6.71 -4.41
CA GLU A 470 -20.21 -7.62 -4.66
C GLU A 470 -19.97 -8.42 -5.94
N PHE A 471 -20.20 -9.73 -5.89
CA PHE A 471 -20.19 -10.61 -7.04
C PHE A 471 -21.59 -11.16 -7.24
N ILE A 472 -22.11 -11.05 -8.46
CA ILE A 472 -23.38 -11.63 -8.86
C ILE A 472 -23.07 -12.91 -9.62
N VAL A 473 -23.43 -14.05 -9.05
CA VAL A 473 -23.08 -15.37 -9.57
C VAL A 473 -24.32 -16.03 -10.12
N ASN A 474 -24.27 -16.43 -11.38
CA ASN A 474 -25.33 -17.22 -11.98
C ASN A 474 -25.36 -18.63 -11.36
N LEU A 475 -26.50 -18.98 -10.78
CA LEU A 475 -26.70 -20.23 -10.05
C LEU A 475 -26.51 -21.45 -10.93
N ASP A 476 -26.83 -21.40 -12.23
CA ASP A 476 -26.78 -22.56 -13.11
C ASP A 476 -25.39 -22.81 -13.72
N THR A 477 -24.63 -21.74 -13.98
CA THR A 477 -23.32 -21.83 -14.65
C THR A 477 -22.14 -21.64 -13.70
N GLY A 478 -22.34 -20.94 -12.58
CA GLY A 478 -21.25 -20.49 -11.71
C GLY A 478 -20.47 -19.28 -12.24
N GLU A 479 -20.83 -18.75 -13.41
CA GLU A 479 -20.20 -17.55 -13.97
C GLU A 479 -20.71 -16.27 -13.32
N PHE A 480 -19.91 -15.21 -13.34
CA PHE A 480 -20.39 -13.89 -12.94
C PHE A 480 -21.39 -13.33 -13.96
N ASP A 481 -22.54 -12.83 -13.50
CA ASP A 481 -23.50 -12.03 -14.30
C ASP A 481 -23.12 -10.56 -14.12
N SER A 482 -22.24 -10.06 -14.99
CA SER A 482 -21.61 -8.74 -14.87
C SER A 482 -22.01 -7.80 -15.99
N GLN A 483 -22.28 -6.53 -15.64
CA GLN A 483 -22.49 -5.48 -16.65
C GLN A 483 -21.26 -5.26 -17.56
N TRP A 484 -20.07 -5.65 -17.12
CA TRP A 484 -18.82 -5.44 -17.85
C TRP A 484 -18.62 -6.45 -18.97
N ASP A 485 -19.27 -7.61 -18.91
CA ASP A 485 -19.32 -8.57 -20.02
C ASP A 485 -20.05 -7.95 -21.23
N ALA A 486 -21.06 -7.11 -20.98
CA ALA A 486 -21.68 -6.27 -22.00
C ALA A 486 -20.77 -5.10 -22.42
N TYR A 487 -20.31 -4.26 -21.48
CA TYR A 487 -19.58 -3.04 -21.86
C TYR A 487 -18.27 -3.32 -22.61
N ASP A 488 -17.52 -4.37 -22.26
CA ASP A 488 -16.25 -4.67 -22.91
C ASP A 488 -16.42 -5.05 -24.40
N ASN A 489 -17.57 -5.58 -24.81
CA ASN A 489 -17.91 -5.81 -26.22
C ASN A 489 -18.12 -4.51 -27.01
N HIS A 490 -18.39 -3.40 -26.32
CA HIS A 490 -18.69 -2.09 -26.89
C HIS A 490 -17.61 -1.04 -26.56
N LYS A 491 -16.38 -1.50 -26.33
CA LYS A 491 -15.22 -0.63 -26.12
C LYS A 491 -14.78 0.00 -27.44
N LEU A 492 -14.63 1.32 -27.43
CA LEU A 492 -14.22 2.13 -28.58
C LEU A 492 -12.69 2.18 -28.70
N ALA A 493 -12.19 2.43 -29.90
CA ALA A 493 -10.75 2.47 -30.20
C ALA A 493 -9.97 3.54 -29.39
N ASN A 494 -10.66 4.58 -28.91
CA ASN A 494 -10.08 5.62 -28.07
C ASN A 494 -10.09 5.27 -26.57
N GLY A 495 -10.44 4.03 -26.20
CA GLY A 495 -10.48 3.53 -24.83
C GLY A 495 -11.78 3.82 -24.07
N ARG A 496 -12.70 4.60 -24.65
CA ARG A 496 -14.03 4.89 -24.09
C ARG A 496 -14.99 3.73 -24.34
N TYR A 497 -16.17 3.76 -23.72
CA TYR A 497 -17.26 2.81 -23.98
C TYR A 497 -18.39 3.47 -24.77
N ASP A 498 -19.11 2.70 -25.58
CA ASP A 498 -20.33 3.19 -26.21
C ASP A 498 -21.44 3.36 -25.16
N SER A 499 -21.91 4.59 -24.95
CA SER A 499 -22.96 4.89 -23.98
C SER A 499 -24.36 4.96 -24.57
N ASN A 500 -24.54 4.58 -25.85
CA ASN A 500 -25.83 4.56 -26.51
C ASN A 500 -26.57 3.22 -26.26
N PRO A 501 -27.70 3.22 -25.51
CA PRO A 501 -28.45 1.99 -25.23
C PRO A 501 -28.93 1.23 -26.47
N ASN A 502 -29.13 1.92 -27.60
CA ASN A 502 -29.64 1.29 -28.83
C ASN A 502 -28.61 0.37 -29.51
N ASN A 503 -27.34 0.45 -29.12
CA ASN A 503 -26.29 -0.37 -29.69
C ASN A 503 -26.10 -1.70 -28.94
N TYR A 504 -26.81 -1.89 -27.83
CA TYR A 504 -26.74 -3.10 -27.01
C TYR A 504 -27.86 -4.08 -27.36
N PHE A 505 -27.53 -5.37 -27.40
CA PHE A 505 -28.50 -6.45 -27.50
C PHE A 505 -29.34 -6.57 -26.21
N LYS A 506 -30.49 -7.23 -26.31
CA LYS A 506 -31.39 -7.39 -25.14
C LYS A 506 -30.75 -8.16 -24.00
N ASP A 507 -29.93 -9.16 -24.30
CA ASP A 507 -29.25 -9.96 -23.27
C ASP A 507 -28.14 -9.14 -22.59
N GLU A 508 -27.38 -8.34 -23.34
CA GLU A 508 -26.42 -7.38 -22.77
C GLU A 508 -27.12 -6.34 -21.88
N LEU A 509 -28.28 -5.83 -22.29
CA LEU A 509 -29.10 -4.95 -21.46
C LEU A 509 -29.65 -5.66 -20.21
N ARG A 510 -29.78 -6.99 -20.21
CA ARG A 510 -30.18 -7.76 -19.02
C ARG A 510 -29.03 -7.80 -18.01
N GLU A 511 -27.81 -8.06 -18.46
CA GLU A 511 -26.58 -8.02 -17.65
C GLU A 511 -26.39 -6.61 -17.05
N ILE A 512 -26.52 -5.56 -17.88
CA ILE A 512 -26.51 -4.15 -17.42
C ILE A 512 -27.67 -3.85 -16.45
N ALA A 513 -28.79 -4.57 -16.49
CA ALA A 513 -29.86 -4.38 -15.51
C ALA A 513 -29.47 -4.96 -14.13
N ASN A 514 -28.76 -6.10 -14.12
CA ASN A 514 -28.38 -6.88 -12.95
C ASN A 514 -27.09 -6.39 -12.26
N THR A 515 -26.49 -5.30 -12.74
CA THR A 515 -25.25 -4.67 -12.26
C THR A 515 -24.90 -4.91 -10.79
N GLU A 516 -23.67 -5.31 -10.60
CA GLU A 516 -22.82 -5.26 -9.42
C GLU A 516 -22.20 -3.86 -9.18
N SER A 517 -21.98 -3.50 -7.92
CA SER A 517 -21.29 -2.25 -7.59
C SER A 517 -20.60 -2.27 -6.24
N PHE A 518 -19.39 -1.70 -6.18
CA PHE A 518 -18.63 -1.55 -4.95
C PHE A 518 -19.41 -0.72 -3.92
N ASN A 519 -19.39 -1.08 -2.63
CA ASN A 519 -20.11 -0.37 -1.57
C ASN A 519 -19.22 0.58 -0.78
N TYR A 520 -19.51 1.88 -0.82
CA TYR A 520 -18.89 2.82 0.10
C TYR A 520 -19.49 2.70 1.50
N GLY A 521 -20.80 2.46 1.62
CA GLY A 521 -21.47 2.13 2.86
C GLY A 521 -21.73 0.63 2.97
N PRO A 522 -21.26 -0.07 4.02
CA PRO A 522 -21.51 -1.50 4.15
C PRO A 522 -23.01 -1.75 4.31
N SER A 523 -23.54 -2.65 3.49
CA SER A 523 -24.92 -3.13 3.59
C SER A 523 -25.13 -3.78 4.95
N LYS A 524 -26.33 -3.66 5.54
CA LYS A 524 -26.60 -4.18 6.90
C LYS A 524 -26.43 -5.71 6.98
N GLY A 525 -27.02 -6.45 6.03
CA GLY A 525 -27.06 -7.92 6.08
C GLY A 525 -27.48 -8.44 7.46
N ASN A 526 -26.89 -9.56 7.88
CA ASN A 526 -27.03 -10.09 9.25
C ASN A 526 -25.87 -9.70 10.19
N ASN A 527 -24.95 -8.81 9.77
CA ASN A 527 -23.72 -8.51 10.53
C ASN A 527 -23.78 -7.13 11.21
N THR A 528 -22.94 -6.95 12.24
CA THR A 528 -22.87 -5.74 13.08
C THR A 528 -21.87 -4.68 12.60
N ASP A 529 -21.13 -4.93 11.52
CA ASP A 529 -20.06 -4.07 11.00
C ASP A 529 -20.53 -2.75 10.35
N VAL A 530 -21.76 -2.34 10.61
CA VAL A 530 -22.32 -1.05 10.17
C VAL A 530 -22.37 -0.11 11.38
N SER A 531 -21.23 0.47 11.72
CA SER A 531 -21.05 1.32 12.91
C SER A 531 -20.29 2.62 12.58
N GLY A 532 -20.32 3.58 13.51
CA GLY A 532 -19.61 4.85 13.40
C GLY A 532 -20.00 5.63 12.14
N ILE A 533 -18.99 6.09 11.39
CA ILE A 533 -19.21 6.90 10.18
C ILE A 533 -19.96 6.15 9.06
N TYR A 534 -20.05 4.82 9.13
CA TYR A 534 -20.67 3.97 8.13
C TYR A 534 -22.18 3.74 8.34
N GLN A 535 -22.73 4.16 9.48
CA GLN A 535 -24.14 3.98 9.77
C GLN A 535 -25.03 4.75 8.77
N GLY A 536 -25.97 4.03 8.16
CA GLY A 536 -26.90 4.59 7.16
C GLY A 536 -26.26 4.96 5.82
N LYS A 537 -24.96 4.72 5.63
CA LYS A 537 -24.24 5.16 4.41
C LYS A 537 -24.57 4.32 3.18
N HIS A 538 -25.01 3.07 3.35
CA HIS A 538 -25.39 2.23 2.22
C HIS A 538 -26.57 2.83 1.44
N GLY A 539 -27.67 3.18 2.11
CA GLY A 539 -28.79 3.88 1.45
C GLY A 539 -28.34 5.22 0.86
N MET A 540 -27.60 6.01 1.64
CA MET A 540 -27.20 7.36 1.25
C MET A 540 -26.27 7.41 0.02
N LEU A 541 -25.19 6.62 0.03
CA LEU A 541 -24.12 6.69 -0.96
C LEU A 541 -24.31 5.69 -2.10
N ASP A 542 -24.94 4.55 -1.82
CA ASP A 542 -24.88 3.40 -2.71
C ASP A 542 -26.18 3.11 -3.48
N VAL A 543 -27.34 3.41 -2.88
CA VAL A 543 -28.65 2.93 -3.37
C VAL A 543 -29.60 4.06 -3.75
N ASP A 544 -29.78 5.06 -2.89
CA ASP A 544 -30.90 5.97 -3.02
C ASP A 544 -30.65 7.07 -4.06
N GLY A 545 -31.64 7.18 -4.95
CA GLY A 545 -31.81 8.26 -5.88
C GLY A 545 -30.60 8.51 -6.76
N THR A 546 -29.93 7.53 -7.36
CA THR A 546 -28.68 7.76 -8.10
C THR A 546 -28.87 7.97 -9.60
N PRO A 547 -28.18 8.94 -10.27
CA PRO A 547 -28.26 9.05 -11.71
C PRO A 547 -27.58 7.83 -12.32
N GLU A 548 -28.29 7.18 -13.23
CA GLU A 548 -27.81 5.98 -13.91
C GLU A 548 -27.37 6.36 -15.32
N PRO A 549 -26.38 5.66 -15.91
CA PRO A 549 -26.08 5.82 -17.33
C PRO A 549 -27.33 5.52 -18.17
N ALA A 550 -27.42 6.11 -19.36
CA ALA A 550 -28.57 5.90 -20.26
C ALA A 550 -28.79 4.42 -20.60
N THR A 551 -27.71 3.66 -20.75
CA THR A 551 -27.70 2.19 -20.91
C THR A 551 -28.45 1.49 -19.79
N ARG A 552 -28.09 1.79 -18.53
CA ARG A 552 -28.74 1.20 -17.35
C ARG A 552 -30.15 1.70 -17.10
N THR A 553 -30.43 2.96 -17.45
CA THR A 553 -31.81 3.50 -17.39
C THR A 553 -32.72 2.72 -18.33
N GLU A 554 -32.28 2.45 -19.56
CA GLU A 554 -33.04 1.66 -20.53
C GLU A 554 -33.15 0.19 -20.10
N ALA A 555 -32.06 -0.40 -19.62
CA ALA A 555 -32.05 -1.76 -19.06
C ALA A 555 -33.11 -1.94 -17.94
N LYS A 556 -33.16 -1.03 -16.96
CA LYS A 556 -34.13 -1.06 -15.85
C LYS A 556 -35.58 -0.77 -16.30
N ARG A 557 -35.77 -0.17 -17.48
CA ARG A 557 -37.10 0.01 -18.10
C ARG A 557 -37.61 -1.31 -18.69
N LEU A 558 -36.72 -2.07 -19.33
CA LEU A 558 -37.00 -3.36 -19.96
C LEU A 558 -37.13 -4.50 -18.94
N PHE A 559 -36.28 -4.51 -17.91
CA PHE A 559 -36.18 -5.59 -16.93
C PHE A 559 -36.51 -5.11 -15.51
N ARG A 560 -37.51 -5.74 -14.89
CA ARG A 560 -38.00 -5.43 -13.53
C ARG A 560 -37.52 -6.48 -12.55
N TYR A 561 -37.37 -6.10 -11.29
CA TYR A 561 -37.05 -7.04 -10.21
C TYR A 561 -38.36 -7.48 -9.54
N GLU A 562 -38.28 -8.61 -8.82
CA GLU A 562 -39.38 -9.12 -7.99
C GLU A 562 -39.19 -8.67 -6.53
N ASN A 563 -40.28 -8.36 -5.84
CA ASN A 563 -40.24 -8.01 -4.43
C ASN A 563 -39.95 -9.24 -3.57
N ASP A 564 -39.30 -9.04 -2.43
CA ASP A 564 -39.01 -10.14 -1.50
C ASP A 564 -40.29 -10.87 -1.08
N LEU A 565 -40.17 -12.18 -0.86
CA LEU A 565 -41.27 -13.07 -0.54
C LEU A 565 -42.09 -12.55 0.64
N GLY A 566 -43.37 -12.25 0.37
CA GLY A 566 -44.34 -11.75 1.35
C GLY A 566 -44.35 -10.23 1.55
N LYS A 567 -43.49 -9.46 0.87
CA LYS A 567 -43.59 -7.99 0.88
C LYS A 567 -44.66 -7.52 -0.09
N THR A 568 -45.62 -6.76 0.41
CA THR A 568 -46.67 -6.14 -0.41
C THR A 568 -46.20 -4.80 -0.95
N ASP A 569 -46.28 -4.62 -2.27
CA ASP A 569 -46.08 -3.32 -2.90
C ASP A 569 -47.30 -2.42 -2.65
N GLU A 570 -47.08 -1.28 -2.00
CA GLU A 570 -48.16 -0.37 -1.58
C GLU A 570 -48.93 0.24 -2.76
N LYS A 571 -48.34 0.29 -3.96
CA LYS A 571 -48.94 0.92 -5.15
C LYS A 571 -49.71 -0.06 -6.01
N THR A 572 -49.24 -1.30 -6.09
CA THR A 572 -49.79 -2.33 -6.99
C THR A 572 -50.53 -3.43 -6.23
N ALA A 573 -50.45 -3.46 -4.90
CA ALA A 573 -50.91 -4.54 -4.04
C ALA A 573 -50.28 -5.93 -4.36
N HIS A 574 -49.24 -5.95 -5.21
CA HIS A 574 -48.52 -7.17 -5.58
C HIS A 574 -47.75 -7.71 -4.37
N VAL A 575 -47.93 -8.99 -4.07
CA VAL A 575 -47.20 -9.68 -2.99
C VAL A 575 -45.97 -10.35 -3.59
N GLY A 576 -44.80 -9.90 -3.16
CA GLY A 576 -43.51 -10.37 -3.64
C GLY A 576 -43.33 -11.88 -3.56
N GLN A 577 -42.67 -12.43 -4.58
CA GLN A 577 -42.47 -13.87 -4.77
C GLN A 577 -40.99 -14.30 -4.69
N PHE A 578 -40.09 -13.36 -4.41
CA PHE A 578 -38.65 -13.61 -4.44
C PHE A 578 -38.11 -14.16 -3.12
N ALA A 579 -37.62 -15.40 -3.13
CA ALA A 579 -36.88 -16.00 -2.03
C ALA A 579 -35.48 -16.36 -2.54
N ASP A 580 -34.43 -15.84 -1.90
CA ASP A 580 -33.06 -16.22 -2.24
C ASP A 580 -32.90 -17.75 -2.07
N ILE A 581 -32.35 -18.42 -3.08
CA ILE A 581 -31.96 -19.84 -3.00
C ILE A 581 -30.77 -19.99 -2.06
N VAL A 582 -29.78 -19.09 -2.21
CA VAL A 582 -28.56 -19.03 -1.42
C VAL A 582 -28.66 -17.89 -0.42
N LYS A 583 -28.58 -18.20 0.88
CA LYS A 583 -28.74 -17.21 1.95
C LYS A 583 -27.84 -17.51 3.15
N GLY A 584 -28.41 -17.83 4.32
CA GLY A 584 -27.64 -18.08 5.53
C GLY A 584 -26.77 -19.33 5.49
N GLY A 585 -27.08 -20.29 4.61
CA GLY A 585 -26.28 -21.50 4.38
C GLY A 585 -25.10 -21.28 3.43
N GLY A 586 -25.01 -20.12 2.77
CA GLY A 586 -23.90 -19.75 1.89
C GLY A 586 -23.58 -20.79 0.82
N HIS A 587 -22.32 -21.20 0.70
CA HIS A 587 -21.88 -22.19 -0.29
C HIS A 587 -22.67 -23.51 -0.23
N GLU A 588 -23.10 -23.95 0.96
CA GLU A 588 -23.87 -25.20 1.09
C GLU A 588 -25.25 -25.09 0.42
N ASP A 589 -25.89 -23.91 0.43
CA ASP A 589 -27.15 -23.68 -0.28
C ASP A 589 -26.95 -23.79 -1.80
N TYR A 590 -25.84 -23.25 -2.30
CA TYR A 590 -25.47 -23.33 -3.72
C TYR A 590 -25.24 -24.78 -4.14
N GLU A 591 -24.44 -25.54 -3.38
CA GLU A 591 -24.18 -26.95 -3.67
C GLU A 591 -25.45 -27.80 -3.60
N ALA A 592 -26.32 -27.55 -2.62
CA ALA A 592 -27.59 -28.27 -2.50
C ALA A 592 -28.49 -28.02 -3.72
N TRP A 593 -28.60 -26.76 -4.17
CA TRP A 593 -29.36 -26.40 -5.37
C TRP A 593 -28.79 -27.08 -6.61
N GLN A 594 -27.47 -27.00 -6.81
CA GLN A 594 -26.78 -27.64 -7.93
C GLN A 594 -27.01 -29.16 -7.95
N ARG A 595 -26.84 -29.81 -6.80
CA ARG A 595 -27.00 -31.27 -6.67
C ARG A 595 -28.42 -31.73 -6.99
N ASN A 596 -29.42 -31.05 -6.43
CA ASN A 596 -30.81 -31.51 -6.50
C ASN A 596 -31.52 -31.06 -7.77
N THR A 597 -31.01 -30.06 -8.48
CA THR A 597 -31.58 -29.59 -9.75
C THR A 597 -30.79 -30.03 -10.99
N LYS A 598 -29.76 -30.86 -10.80
CA LYS A 598 -28.93 -31.39 -11.88
C LYS A 598 -29.78 -32.17 -12.90
N GLY A 599 -29.71 -31.75 -14.16
CA GLY A 599 -30.45 -32.40 -15.25
C GLY A 599 -31.93 -32.03 -15.35
N MET A 600 -32.46 -31.22 -14.42
CA MET A 600 -33.83 -30.70 -14.51
C MET A 600 -33.95 -29.67 -15.63
N SER A 601 -35.05 -29.73 -16.36
CA SER A 601 -35.52 -28.68 -17.26
C SER A 601 -35.88 -27.39 -16.48
N GLU A 602 -35.99 -26.26 -17.18
CA GLU A 602 -36.39 -25.00 -16.52
C GLU A 602 -37.77 -25.11 -15.84
N LYS A 603 -38.69 -25.88 -16.42
CA LYS A 603 -40.00 -26.12 -15.81
C LYS A 603 -39.88 -26.87 -14.48
N GLU A 604 -39.07 -27.93 -14.44
CA GLU A 604 -38.84 -28.71 -13.21
C GLU A 604 -38.12 -27.87 -12.15
N LYS A 605 -37.14 -27.04 -12.54
CA LYS A 605 -36.48 -26.09 -11.62
C LYS A 605 -37.46 -25.06 -11.05
N MET A 606 -38.39 -24.56 -11.85
CA MET A 606 -39.45 -23.66 -11.38
C MET A 606 -40.40 -24.36 -10.40
N GLU A 607 -40.79 -25.61 -10.67
CA GLU A 607 -41.62 -26.40 -9.75
C GLU A 607 -40.90 -26.64 -8.42
N GLU A 608 -39.62 -26.99 -8.47
CA GLU A 608 -38.79 -27.18 -7.27
C GLU A 608 -38.61 -25.88 -6.48
N TYR A 609 -38.34 -24.77 -7.16
CA TYR A 609 -38.29 -23.46 -6.53
C TYR A 609 -39.62 -23.09 -5.86
N ASN A 610 -40.77 -23.43 -6.44
CA ASN A 610 -42.07 -23.16 -5.84
C ASN A 610 -42.33 -23.97 -4.56
N LYS A 611 -41.82 -25.21 -4.48
CA LYS A 611 -41.86 -25.99 -3.23
C LYS A 611 -40.96 -25.35 -2.16
N TYR A 612 -39.72 -25.01 -2.51
CA TYR A 612 -38.81 -24.27 -1.63
C TYR A 612 -39.42 -22.95 -1.14
N LYS A 613 -40.02 -22.18 -2.04
CA LYS A 613 -40.68 -20.91 -1.73
C LYS A 613 -41.83 -21.09 -0.74
N SER A 614 -42.61 -22.16 -0.89
CA SER A 614 -43.68 -22.52 0.06
C SER A 614 -43.12 -22.78 1.45
N TYR A 615 -42.04 -23.57 1.56
CA TYR A 615 -41.31 -23.74 2.82
C TYR A 615 -40.77 -22.41 3.37
N ALA A 616 -40.13 -21.60 2.53
CA ALA A 616 -39.52 -20.32 2.89
C ALA A 616 -40.53 -19.28 3.40
N SER A 617 -41.80 -19.39 2.99
CA SER A 617 -42.88 -18.50 3.43
C SER A 617 -43.21 -18.65 4.92
N GLY A 618 -43.00 -19.84 5.49
CA GLY A 618 -43.27 -20.16 6.89
C GLY A 618 -42.13 -19.86 7.86
N ILE A 619 -40.98 -19.37 7.36
CA ILE A 619 -39.76 -19.17 8.16
C ILE A 619 -39.20 -17.75 8.05
N LYS A 620 -38.47 -17.33 9.10
CA LYS A 620 -37.83 -16.01 9.16
C LYS A 620 -36.83 -15.84 8.01
N PRO A 621 -36.70 -14.63 7.42
CA PRO A 621 -35.77 -14.40 6.31
C PRO A 621 -34.30 -14.79 6.59
N SER A 622 -33.83 -14.63 7.82
CA SER A 622 -32.47 -15.02 8.25
C SER A 622 -32.26 -16.53 8.27
N ASP A 623 -33.35 -17.30 8.35
CA ASP A 623 -33.36 -18.76 8.45
C ASP A 623 -33.62 -19.44 7.10
N ARG A 624 -33.81 -18.66 6.03
CA ARG A 624 -34.00 -19.15 4.66
C ARG A 624 -32.69 -19.67 4.08
N GLY A 625 -32.79 -20.62 3.16
CA GLY A 625 -31.67 -21.29 2.49
C GLY A 625 -32.10 -22.65 1.95
N TYR A 626 -31.75 -22.94 0.70
CA TYR A 626 -32.20 -24.15 0.02
C TYR A 626 -31.63 -25.43 0.67
N ASN A 627 -30.39 -25.42 1.18
CA ASN A 627 -29.83 -26.58 1.88
C ASN A 627 -30.64 -26.93 3.14
N LYS A 628 -31.15 -25.92 3.86
CA LYS A 628 -32.02 -26.15 5.01
C LYS A 628 -33.36 -26.77 4.63
N TYR A 629 -33.96 -26.33 3.52
CA TYR A 629 -35.17 -26.94 2.96
C TYR A 629 -34.94 -28.41 2.62
N THR A 630 -33.82 -28.75 1.97
CA THR A 630 -33.54 -30.15 1.59
C THR A 630 -33.39 -31.12 2.77
N ARG A 631 -33.20 -30.58 3.99
CA ARG A 631 -33.12 -31.34 5.25
C ARG A 631 -34.43 -31.31 6.04
N SER A 632 -35.47 -30.67 5.53
CA SER A 632 -36.74 -30.53 6.24
C SER A 632 -37.66 -31.75 6.05
N PRO A 633 -38.57 -32.03 7.00
CA PRO A 633 -39.56 -33.09 6.84
C PRO A 633 -40.44 -32.92 5.60
N GLU A 634 -40.73 -31.67 5.22
CA GLU A 634 -41.52 -31.32 4.03
C GLU A 634 -40.82 -31.79 2.75
N TYR A 635 -39.52 -31.52 2.60
CA TYR A 635 -38.75 -31.97 1.44
C TYR A 635 -38.75 -33.49 1.30
N ILE A 636 -38.55 -34.21 2.42
CA ILE A 636 -38.57 -35.68 2.44
C ILE A 636 -39.93 -36.23 2.01
N LYS A 637 -41.02 -35.54 2.34
CA LYS A 637 -42.38 -35.94 1.94
C LYS A 637 -42.66 -35.65 0.47
N GLU A 638 -42.11 -34.57 -0.07
CA GLU A 638 -42.33 -34.12 -1.46
C GLU A 638 -41.45 -34.84 -2.48
N HIS A 639 -40.41 -35.55 -2.04
CA HIS A 639 -39.42 -36.24 -2.89
C HIS A 639 -39.30 -37.75 -2.60
N LYS A 640 -40.26 -38.31 -1.86
CA LYS A 640 -40.53 -39.75 -1.78
C LYS A 640 -41.63 -40.10 -2.76
#